data_AF-A0A7Z9LBL0-F1
#
_entry.id   AF-A0A7Z9LBL0-F1
#
_cell.length_a   1.000
_cell.length_b   1.000
_cell.length_c   1.000
_cell.angle_alpha   90.00
_cell.angle_beta   90.00
_cell.angle_gamma   90.00
#
_symmetry.space_group_name_H-M   'P 1'
#
loop_
_entity.id
_entity.type
_entity.pdbx_description
1 polymer ?
#
loop_
_entity_poly.entity_id
_entity_poly.type
_entity_poly.pdbx_seq_one_letter_code
_entity_poly.pdbx_strand_id
1 'polypeptide(L)'
;MIRGNSTSILLLLATFFSTPAFAQISGTVTDQADNPVVGATVKVRASSIETVTDASGQFILPTATGSGLTVVAALKGFFNGGVTVDAPNSNVNIVLELVPQDDDPNYFFMSPFQCAVCHVDQFDQWYPSRMGNTGLNTWVYDLYNGTGSPGGSGGFVYTRDSAHAVANPGGWCASCHQPEHWIDQPGAPLEDINSPTEAAMRGVSCDVCHKIADVDMTQVNATGFIPGSVTVTRPDSSGLVQQVMYGALGDVDFNETVMRASYQPQMVAQNCAVCHEYNNDPDHDGDFEETGSTPAQQTFSEWENSPYGDETSPHYQTCVDCHMPSWTPDLTDLCAVFFPPQPRVGDSLHSHDIQGTSPQFLENAVSLTLDVAQEGFELVIDVSITNDQAGHAVPTGITFRNMILLVEAVTAGGVPLTQLTGSTLHPLAGVGDPEEGYYSGLPGKLYANVLDGPLGEGVIFTDSTGTSFDNRISPFATDSTTYRFQLPAGVEMVDFRARLIYRRMWRAVIDDKGWEFDGQGNLLADIQPPFFGHPMESAVGSISVVMPASEFIRGDCNSDGGTDVADAIAILAYLFAGSTVVTCEDACDVSDDGALDIADAIYSLSFQFSGGPQPAFPYPLCGTDPTDDGLICAFSAACSP
;
A
#
# COMPACT_ATOMS: atom_id res chain seq x y z
N MET A 1 -14.82 53.07 -67.62
CA MET A 1 -14.06 53.28 -68.87
C MET A 1 -12.57 53.32 -68.48
N ILE A 2 -11.79 52.32 -68.92
CA ILE A 2 -10.32 52.37 -69.20
C ILE A 2 -9.39 52.69 -68.01
N ARG A 3 -8.79 51.66 -67.40
CA ARG A 3 -7.39 51.17 -67.50
C ARG A 3 -6.29 52.03 -66.86
N GLY A 4 -5.44 51.37 -66.07
CA GLY A 4 -4.08 51.80 -65.75
C GLY A 4 -3.40 50.87 -64.75
N ASN A 5 -2.67 49.85 -65.27
CA ASN A 5 -1.79 48.97 -64.50
C ASN A 5 -0.62 49.76 -63.90
N SER A 6 -0.20 49.39 -62.67
CA SER A 6 1.21 49.37 -62.27
C SER A 6 1.44 48.33 -61.18
N THR A 7 2.29 47.37 -61.52
CA THR A 7 2.92 46.34 -60.72
C THR A 7 3.66 46.88 -59.49
N SER A 8 3.41 46.31 -58.31
CA SER A 8 4.34 46.34 -57.18
C SER A 8 4.54 44.92 -56.65
N ILE A 9 5.78 44.47 -56.77
CA ILE A 9 6.33 43.19 -56.31
C ILE A 9 6.35 43.20 -54.78
N LEU A 10 5.70 42.22 -54.17
CA LEU A 10 5.71 42.00 -52.72
C LEU A 10 7.04 41.31 -52.35
N LEU A 11 7.96 42.05 -51.73
CA LEU A 11 9.17 41.48 -51.13
C LEU A 11 8.76 40.71 -49.86
N LEU A 12 8.74 39.38 -49.92
CA LEU A 12 8.74 38.52 -48.74
C LEU A 12 10.17 38.49 -48.19
N LEU A 13 10.48 39.28 -47.15
CA LEU A 13 11.67 39.05 -46.34
C LEU A 13 11.40 37.83 -45.45
N ALA A 14 11.77 36.65 -45.92
CA ALA A 14 11.95 35.48 -45.06
C ALA A 14 13.34 35.59 -44.42
N THR A 15 13.40 36.10 -43.19
CA THR A 15 14.59 36.00 -42.35
C THR A 15 14.53 34.69 -41.55
N PHE A 16 15.13 33.64 -42.08
CA PHE A 16 15.62 32.51 -41.30
C PHE A 16 17.12 32.39 -41.52
N PHE A 17 17.88 32.95 -40.58
CA PHE A 17 19.29 32.62 -40.39
C PHE A 17 19.43 32.02 -38.99
N SER A 18 19.57 30.70 -38.92
CA SER A 18 20.01 29.99 -37.71
C SER A 18 20.89 28.80 -38.08
N THR A 19 22.21 28.99 -38.15
CA THR A 19 23.23 27.95 -37.94
C THR A 19 24.51 28.66 -37.52
N PRO A 20 25.19 28.22 -36.44
CA PRO A 20 25.79 26.88 -36.41
C PRO A 20 25.42 26.08 -35.15
N ALA A 21 24.85 24.88 -35.34
CA ALA A 21 24.95 23.82 -34.34
C ALA A 21 26.30 23.14 -34.56
N PHE A 22 27.28 23.38 -33.67
CA PHE A 22 28.52 22.60 -33.67
C PHE A 22 29.03 22.44 -32.23
N ALA A 23 28.56 21.40 -31.56
CA ALA A 23 29.38 20.19 -31.41
C ALA A 23 28.44 18.98 -31.56
N GLN A 24 28.89 17.98 -32.32
CA GLN A 24 28.06 16.86 -32.77
C GLN A 24 28.88 15.59 -32.76
N ILE A 25 28.29 14.52 -32.24
CA ILE A 25 28.80 13.16 -32.41
C ILE A 25 27.83 12.39 -33.29
N SER A 26 28.32 11.67 -34.28
CA SER A 26 27.51 10.80 -35.14
C SER A 26 28.32 9.62 -35.64
N GLY A 27 27.61 8.56 -36.02
CA GLY A 27 28.25 7.30 -36.32
C GLY A 27 27.26 6.18 -36.59
N THR A 28 27.77 4.96 -36.50
CA THR A 28 27.01 3.71 -36.65
C THR A 28 27.15 2.84 -35.42
N VAL A 29 26.12 2.04 -35.15
CA VAL A 29 26.19 0.90 -34.24
C VAL A 29 26.06 -0.38 -35.06
N THR A 30 27.00 -1.30 -34.89
CA THR A 30 27.04 -2.58 -35.62
C THR A 30 27.17 -3.76 -34.67
N ASP A 31 26.81 -4.95 -35.12
CA ASP A 31 27.15 -6.20 -34.44
C ASP A 31 28.60 -6.63 -34.78
N GLN A 32 29.07 -7.73 -34.19
CA GLN A 32 30.40 -8.30 -34.47
C GLN A 32 30.59 -8.79 -35.92
N ALA A 33 29.51 -8.92 -36.70
CA ALA A 33 29.52 -9.31 -38.10
C ALA A 33 29.35 -8.10 -39.04
N ASP A 34 29.52 -6.88 -38.53
CA ASP A 34 29.37 -5.60 -39.23
C ASP A 34 27.94 -5.32 -39.76
N ASN A 35 26.91 -6.02 -39.25
CA ASN A 35 25.53 -5.69 -39.59
C ASN A 35 25.05 -4.49 -38.76
N PRO A 36 24.21 -3.60 -39.32
CA PRO A 36 23.67 -2.47 -38.56
C PRO A 36 22.74 -2.94 -37.44
N VAL A 37 22.92 -2.40 -36.23
CA VAL A 37 22.03 -2.64 -35.10
C VAL A 37 20.99 -1.52 -35.05
N VAL A 38 19.72 -1.89 -35.24
CA VAL A 38 18.58 -0.97 -35.30
C VAL A 38 17.94 -0.84 -33.92
N GLY A 39 17.57 0.37 -33.52
CA GLY A 39 16.85 0.61 -32.27
C GLY A 39 17.72 0.59 -31.01
N ALA A 40 19.04 0.44 -31.13
CA ALA A 40 19.96 0.61 -30.01
C ALA A 40 19.89 2.06 -29.48
N THR A 41 19.78 2.21 -28.16
CA THR A 41 19.95 3.50 -27.49
C THR A 41 21.42 3.89 -27.54
N VAL A 42 21.71 5.16 -27.79
CA VAL A 42 23.08 5.69 -27.83
C VAL A 42 23.13 6.92 -26.93
N LYS A 43 23.99 6.89 -25.91
CA LYS A 43 23.99 7.88 -24.83
C LYS A 43 25.40 8.32 -24.48
N VAL A 44 25.57 9.61 -24.20
CA VAL A 44 26.78 10.10 -23.53
C VAL A 44 26.66 9.72 -22.05
N ARG A 45 27.64 8.95 -21.55
CA ARG A 45 27.66 8.41 -20.18
C ARG A 45 27.35 9.50 -19.14
N ALA A 46 26.49 9.16 -18.17
CA ALA A 46 26.10 10.01 -17.04
C ALA A 46 25.56 11.38 -17.45
N SER A 47 24.82 11.45 -18.57
CA SER A 47 24.18 12.67 -19.06
C SER A 47 22.78 12.39 -19.61
N SER A 48 22.04 13.44 -19.96
CA SER A 48 20.75 13.33 -20.66
C SER A 48 20.89 13.37 -22.19
N ILE A 49 22.11 13.39 -22.73
CA ILE A 49 22.35 13.47 -24.17
C ILE A 49 22.27 12.06 -24.75
N GLU A 50 21.16 11.75 -25.42
CA GLU A 50 20.88 10.44 -25.97
C GLU A 50 20.15 10.50 -27.33
N THR A 51 20.16 9.37 -28.03
CA THR A 51 19.42 9.16 -29.27
C THR A 51 19.18 7.66 -29.47
N VAL A 52 18.49 7.28 -30.55
CA VAL A 52 18.27 5.89 -30.95
C VAL A 52 18.74 5.72 -32.39
N THR A 53 19.34 4.57 -32.66
CA THR A 53 19.81 4.23 -34.02
C THR A 53 18.65 4.01 -34.99
N ASP A 54 18.84 4.46 -36.23
CA ASP A 54 17.88 4.25 -37.31
C ASP A 54 17.97 2.86 -37.96
N ALA A 55 17.21 2.63 -39.03
CA ALA A 55 17.19 1.35 -39.76
C ALA A 55 18.54 0.95 -40.41
N SER A 56 19.48 1.90 -40.52
CA SER A 56 20.85 1.67 -41.00
C SER A 56 21.86 1.62 -39.85
N GLY A 57 21.40 1.56 -38.60
CA GLY A 57 22.25 1.62 -37.41
C GLY A 57 22.89 2.99 -37.17
N GLN A 58 22.47 4.04 -37.88
CA GLN A 58 23.08 5.36 -37.77
C GLN A 58 22.50 6.14 -36.58
N PHE A 59 23.33 6.95 -35.93
CA PHE A 59 22.92 7.80 -34.82
C PHE A 59 23.54 9.21 -34.92
N ILE A 60 22.86 10.19 -34.31
CA ILE A 60 23.35 11.57 -34.18
C ILE A 60 23.03 12.09 -32.77
N LEU A 61 24.07 12.55 -32.07
CA LEU A 61 24.00 13.28 -30.80
C LEU A 61 24.32 14.76 -31.08
N PRO A 62 23.30 15.59 -31.36
CA PRO A 62 23.49 16.94 -31.92
C PRO A 62 23.97 17.99 -30.90
N THR A 63 23.92 17.66 -29.61
CA THR A 63 24.27 18.56 -28.50
C THR A 63 25.49 18.10 -27.72
N ALA A 64 26.11 16.98 -28.10
CA ALA A 64 27.30 16.45 -27.42
C ALA A 64 28.52 17.33 -27.67
N THR A 65 29.10 17.88 -26.59
CA THR A 65 30.22 18.83 -26.65
C THR A 65 31.30 18.44 -25.64
N GLY A 66 32.58 18.61 -25.99
CA GLY A 66 33.70 18.35 -25.07
C GLY A 66 34.72 17.33 -25.63
N SER A 67 35.69 16.98 -24.79
CA SER A 67 36.73 15.99 -25.09
C SER A 67 36.66 14.82 -24.12
N GLY A 68 37.06 13.62 -24.55
CA GLY A 68 37.06 12.42 -23.72
C GLY A 68 35.66 11.96 -23.32
N LEU A 69 34.67 12.20 -24.18
CA LEU A 69 33.28 11.78 -23.95
C LEU A 69 33.16 10.28 -24.19
N THR A 70 32.68 9.52 -23.21
CA THR A 70 32.31 8.12 -23.43
C THR A 70 30.89 8.03 -23.95
N VAL A 71 30.76 7.57 -25.20
CA VAL A 71 29.48 7.31 -25.86
C VAL A 71 29.23 5.81 -25.84
N VAL A 72 28.11 5.42 -25.28
CA VAL A 72 27.71 4.03 -25.08
C VAL A 72 26.49 3.74 -25.94
N ALA A 73 26.50 2.61 -26.65
CA ALA A 73 25.32 2.05 -27.27
C ALA A 73 24.86 0.82 -26.50
N ALA A 74 23.55 0.63 -26.41
CA ALA A 74 22.95 -0.47 -25.69
C ALA A 74 21.65 -0.94 -26.36
N LEU A 75 21.45 -2.25 -26.35
CA LEU A 75 20.22 -2.89 -26.83
C LEU A 75 20.03 -4.20 -26.07
N LYS A 76 18.79 -4.51 -25.68
CA LYS A 76 18.45 -5.78 -25.02
C LYS A 76 18.98 -6.97 -25.85
N GLY A 77 19.62 -7.92 -25.17
CA GLY A 77 20.26 -9.10 -25.79
C GLY A 77 21.71 -8.87 -26.23
N PHE A 78 22.23 -7.64 -26.11
CA PHE A 78 23.63 -7.32 -26.37
C PHE A 78 24.31 -6.80 -25.10
N PHE A 79 25.59 -7.13 -24.95
CA PHE A 79 26.44 -6.37 -24.05
C PHE A 79 26.52 -4.92 -24.52
N ASN A 80 26.47 -3.99 -23.58
CA ASN A 80 26.69 -2.58 -23.85
C ASN A 80 28.10 -2.40 -24.44
N GLY A 81 28.21 -1.54 -25.44
CA GLY A 81 29.48 -1.20 -26.07
C GLY A 81 29.71 0.30 -26.02
N GLY A 82 30.95 0.73 -25.77
CA GLY A 82 31.26 2.15 -25.71
C GLY A 82 32.59 2.53 -26.33
N VAL A 83 32.70 3.82 -26.65
CA VAL A 83 33.87 4.44 -27.24
C VAL A 83 34.09 5.83 -26.64
N THR A 84 35.35 6.16 -26.36
CA THR A 84 35.72 7.51 -25.90
C THR A 84 36.13 8.37 -27.09
N VAL A 85 35.47 9.52 -27.26
CA VAL A 85 35.65 10.41 -28.41
C VAL A 85 35.64 11.89 -28.01
N ASP A 86 36.22 12.75 -28.86
CA ASP A 86 36.10 14.20 -28.75
C ASP A 86 35.03 14.70 -29.72
N ALA A 87 34.25 15.71 -29.33
CA ALA A 87 33.31 16.37 -30.23
C ALA A 87 33.98 17.55 -30.98
N PRO A 88 33.71 17.75 -32.28
CA PRO A 88 32.82 16.95 -33.12
C PRO A 88 33.50 15.69 -33.68
N ASN A 89 32.73 14.61 -33.84
CA ASN A 89 33.19 13.37 -34.50
C ASN A 89 32.03 12.73 -35.26
N SER A 90 32.20 12.50 -36.57
CA SER A 90 31.15 11.94 -37.44
C SER A 90 31.41 10.51 -37.92
N ASN A 91 32.49 9.89 -37.45
CA ASN A 91 32.92 8.57 -37.90
C ASN A 91 33.04 7.61 -36.70
N VAL A 92 32.12 7.73 -35.75
CA VAL A 92 32.09 6.85 -34.59
C VAL A 92 31.51 5.49 -35.01
N ASN A 93 32.14 4.39 -34.62
CA ASN A 93 31.54 3.07 -34.73
C ASN A 93 31.53 2.42 -33.35
N ILE A 94 30.36 1.98 -32.91
CA ILE A 94 30.20 1.24 -31.65
C ILE A 94 29.78 -0.18 -32.01
N VAL A 95 30.55 -1.17 -31.56
CA VAL A 95 30.25 -2.58 -31.82
C VAL A 95 29.56 -3.17 -30.62
N LEU A 96 28.40 -3.79 -30.84
CA LEU A 96 27.66 -4.56 -29.84
C LEU A 96 27.89 -6.05 -30.05
N GLU A 97 28.09 -6.77 -28.95
CA GLU A 97 28.27 -8.21 -28.93
C GLU A 97 27.03 -8.85 -28.29
N LEU A 98 26.55 -9.94 -28.89
CA LEU A 98 25.43 -10.68 -28.34
C LEU A 98 25.81 -11.24 -26.96
N VAL A 99 24.91 -11.10 -26.00
CA VAL A 99 25.05 -11.79 -24.72
C VAL A 99 24.85 -13.29 -24.98
N PRO A 100 25.77 -14.16 -24.54
CA PRO A 100 25.56 -15.60 -24.57
C PRO A 100 24.25 -15.95 -23.86
N GLN A 101 23.38 -16.69 -24.56
CA GLN A 101 22.11 -17.17 -24.00
C GLN A 101 22.29 -18.52 -23.27
N ASP A 102 23.54 -18.87 -22.96
CA ASP A 102 23.87 -20.12 -22.29
C ASP A 102 23.40 -20.08 -20.84
N ASP A 103 22.81 -21.18 -20.42
CA ASP A 103 22.46 -21.46 -19.03
C ASP A 103 23.33 -22.62 -18.54
N ASP A 104 24.52 -22.33 -18.03
CA ASP A 104 25.42 -23.36 -17.52
C ASP A 104 24.90 -23.92 -16.18
N PRO A 105 24.48 -25.19 -16.10
CA PRO A 105 23.97 -25.77 -14.86
C PRO A 105 25.04 -25.91 -13.77
N ASN A 106 26.32 -25.66 -14.08
CA ASN A 106 27.42 -25.64 -13.11
C ASN A 106 27.79 -24.22 -12.69
N TYR A 107 27.05 -23.21 -13.13
CA TYR A 107 27.28 -21.84 -12.71
C TYR A 107 27.18 -21.71 -11.19
N PHE A 108 28.13 -20.98 -10.61
CA PHE A 108 28.10 -20.68 -9.18
C PHE A 108 27.67 -19.24 -8.99
N PHE A 109 26.51 -19.03 -8.36
CA PHE A 109 26.03 -17.69 -8.03
C PHE A 109 27.09 -16.90 -7.29
N MET A 110 27.35 -15.69 -7.80
CA MET A 110 28.33 -14.80 -7.21
C MET A 110 27.90 -14.41 -5.80
N SER A 111 28.84 -14.53 -4.86
CA SER A 111 28.58 -14.07 -3.51
C SER A 111 28.44 -12.54 -3.51
N PRO A 112 27.42 -11.96 -2.85
CA PRO A 112 27.26 -10.52 -2.71
C PRO A 112 28.49 -9.82 -2.09
N PHE A 113 29.30 -10.54 -1.31
CA PHE A 113 30.59 -10.05 -0.81
C PHE A 113 31.61 -9.76 -1.93
N GLN A 114 31.52 -10.48 -3.06
CA GLN A 114 32.34 -10.19 -4.25
C GLN A 114 31.87 -8.91 -4.94
N CYS A 115 30.56 -8.66 -4.97
CA CYS A 115 29.98 -7.43 -5.48
C CYS A 115 30.37 -6.22 -4.61
N ALA A 116 30.41 -6.41 -3.28
CA ALA A 116 30.77 -5.39 -2.30
C ALA A 116 32.18 -4.80 -2.48
N VAL A 117 33.08 -5.48 -3.20
CA VAL A 117 34.40 -4.92 -3.56
C VAL A 117 34.25 -3.62 -4.37
N CYS A 118 33.23 -3.57 -5.24
CA CYS A 118 32.92 -2.39 -6.06
C CYS A 118 31.71 -1.61 -5.55
N HIS A 119 30.74 -2.29 -4.95
CA HIS A 119 29.40 -1.78 -4.65
C HIS A 119 29.09 -1.84 -3.14
N VAL A 120 29.94 -1.21 -2.33
CA VAL A 120 29.81 -1.23 -0.86
C VAL A 120 28.47 -0.67 -0.41
N ASP A 121 28.03 0.47 -0.97
CA ASP A 121 26.80 1.12 -0.54
C ASP A 121 25.55 0.27 -0.83
N GLN A 122 25.48 -0.34 -2.02
CA GLN A 122 24.38 -1.23 -2.38
C GLN A 122 24.38 -2.51 -1.52
N PHE A 123 25.57 -3.05 -1.22
CA PHE A 123 25.70 -4.19 -0.33
C PHE A 123 25.21 -3.88 1.09
N ASP A 124 25.61 -2.73 1.65
CA ASP A 124 25.22 -2.31 2.99
C ASP A 124 23.72 -2.02 3.09
N GLN A 125 23.07 -1.61 2.00
CA GLN A 125 21.62 -1.46 1.89
C GLN A 125 20.91 -2.81 1.78
N TRP A 126 21.40 -3.69 0.91
CA TRP A 126 20.79 -5.00 0.65
C TRP A 126 20.93 -5.97 1.83
N TYR A 127 22.08 -6.01 2.50
CA TYR A 127 22.40 -7.01 3.53
C TYR A 127 21.40 -7.06 4.70
N PRO A 128 20.97 -5.94 5.30
CA PRO A 128 19.94 -5.93 6.34
C PRO A 128 18.51 -5.89 5.78
N SER A 129 18.35 -5.75 4.46
CA SER A 129 17.03 -5.61 3.84
C SER A 129 16.19 -6.88 3.97
N ARG A 130 14.89 -6.74 3.72
CA ARG A 130 13.99 -7.90 3.63
C ARG A 130 14.35 -8.80 2.45
N MET A 131 14.89 -8.26 1.35
CA MET A 131 15.29 -9.03 0.17
C MET A 131 16.49 -9.94 0.44
N GLY A 132 17.52 -9.40 1.10
CA GLY A 132 18.72 -10.18 1.47
C GLY A 132 18.47 -11.24 2.55
N ASN A 133 17.30 -11.23 3.19
CA ASN A 133 16.95 -12.13 4.29
C ASN A 133 15.65 -12.93 4.03
N THR A 134 15.12 -12.97 2.81
CA THR A 134 13.88 -13.70 2.49
C THR A 134 13.99 -15.19 2.79
N GLY A 135 15.16 -15.78 2.54
CA GLY A 135 15.39 -17.22 2.69
C GLY A 135 15.55 -17.70 4.12
N LEU A 136 15.51 -16.79 5.10
CA LEU A 136 15.54 -17.07 6.55
C LEU A 136 14.30 -16.54 7.30
N ASN A 137 13.28 -16.09 6.57
CA ASN A 137 12.08 -15.54 7.17
C ASN A 137 11.27 -16.62 7.92
N THR A 138 11.23 -16.56 9.25
CA THR A 138 10.64 -17.64 10.05
C THR A 138 9.14 -17.83 9.83
N TRP A 139 8.40 -16.79 9.43
CA TRP A 139 6.97 -16.94 9.06
C TRP A 139 6.79 -17.71 7.76
N VAL A 140 7.67 -17.50 6.78
CA VAL A 140 7.62 -18.22 5.51
C VAL A 140 7.84 -19.71 5.79
N TYR A 141 8.83 -20.06 6.61
CA TYR A 141 9.02 -21.45 7.00
C TYR A 141 7.82 -21.98 7.77
N ASP A 142 7.35 -21.25 8.79
CA ASP A 142 6.26 -21.71 9.63
C ASP A 142 4.94 -21.92 8.87
N LEU A 143 4.71 -21.18 7.79
CA LEU A 143 3.56 -21.33 6.93
C LEU A 143 3.79 -22.36 5.82
N TYR A 144 5.00 -22.48 5.25
CA TYR A 144 5.20 -23.16 3.96
C TYR A 144 6.16 -24.35 3.95
N ASN A 145 7.00 -24.54 4.96
CA ASN A 145 7.98 -25.65 4.96
C ASN A 145 7.36 -27.01 5.32
N GLY A 146 6.07 -27.06 5.64
CA GLY A 146 5.35 -28.28 6.01
C GLY A 146 5.51 -28.76 7.46
N THR A 147 6.32 -28.10 8.30
CA THR A 147 6.51 -28.49 9.71
C THR A 147 5.63 -27.71 10.67
N GLY A 148 5.38 -26.43 10.38
CA GLY A 148 4.65 -25.52 11.27
C GLY A 148 5.30 -25.30 12.65
N SER A 149 4.60 -24.57 13.51
CA SER A 149 5.07 -24.20 14.85
C SER A 149 4.90 -25.37 15.82
N PRO A 150 5.98 -25.87 16.45
CA PRO A 150 5.88 -26.94 17.44
C PRO A 150 4.99 -26.53 18.63
N GLY A 151 3.86 -27.20 18.81
CA GLY A 151 2.94 -26.95 19.92
C GLY A 151 1.89 -25.85 19.69
N GLY A 152 1.82 -25.26 18.48
CA GLY A 152 0.70 -24.40 18.10
C GLY A 152 -0.61 -25.20 18.01
N SER A 153 -1.75 -24.54 18.22
CA SER A 153 -3.09 -25.16 18.29
C SER A 153 -3.63 -25.70 16.95
N GLY A 154 -2.78 -25.87 15.94
CA GLY A 154 -3.20 -26.30 14.60
C GLY A 154 -3.39 -25.15 13.61
N GLY A 155 -2.71 -24.01 13.81
CA GLY A 155 -2.69 -22.93 12.83
C GLY A 155 -2.18 -23.40 11.46
N PHE A 156 -2.60 -22.72 10.40
CA PHE A 156 -2.36 -23.08 9.00
C PHE A 156 -0.91 -23.51 8.71
N VAL A 157 -0.72 -24.68 8.12
CA VAL A 157 0.56 -25.17 7.58
C VAL A 157 0.31 -25.68 6.17
N TYR A 158 0.95 -25.04 5.21
CA TYR A 158 0.97 -25.51 3.83
C TYR A 158 1.90 -26.72 3.76
N THR A 159 1.30 -27.90 3.62
CA THR A 159 2.03 -29.17 3.57
C THR A 159 2.19 -29.68 2.14
N ARG A 160 1.42 -29.13 1.19
CA ARG A 160 1.25 -29.69 -0.16
C ARG A 160 2.43 -29.43 -1.10
N ASP A 161 3.10 -28.28 -0.95
CA ASP A 161 4.34 -27.95 -1.69
C ASP A 161 5.52 -27.80 -0.73
N SER A 162 5.72 -28.82 0.09
CA SER A 162 6.79 -28.84 1.09
C SER A 162 7.64 -30.10 0.96
N ALA A 163 8.85 -30.08 1.53
CA ALA A 163 9.70 -31.28 1.63
C ALA A 163 9.03 -32.45 2.36
N HIS A 164 7.90 -32.20 3.03
CA HIS A 164 7.09 -33.17 3.76
C HIS A 164 5.81 -33.59 3.03
N ALA A 165 5.56 -33.09 1.81
CA ALA A 165 4.40 -33.45 1.01
C ALA A 165 4.45 -34.91 0.56
N VAL A 166 3.29 -35.57 0.54
CA VAL A 166 3.15 -36.97 0.09
C VAL A 166 3.14 -37.09 -1.43
N ALA A 167 2.70 -36.03 -2.14
CA ALA A 167 2.70 -35.92 -3.59
C ALA A 167 3.10 -34.49 -3.97
N ASN A 168 3.88 -34.35 -5.04
CA ASN A 168 4.47 -33.09 -5.51
C ASN A 168 5.27 -32.32 -4.44
N PRO A 169 6.37 -32.87 -3.89
CA PRO A 169 7.17 -32.21 -2.84
C PRO A 169 7.94 -30.97 -3.33
N GLY A 170 7.66 -30.49 -4.55
CA GLY A 170 8.30 -29.29 -5.08
C GLY A 170 7.66 -28.04 -4.50
N GLY A 171 8.46 -27.10 -4.02
CA GLY A 171 7.98 -25.93 -3.28
C GLY A 171 8.13 -24.64 -4.05
N TRP A 172 7.07 -24.17 -4.71
CA TRP A 172 7.08 -22.91 -5.46
C TRP A 172 7.50 -21.70 -4.62
N CYS A 173 7.33 -21.76 -3.29
CA CYS A 173 7.75 -20.70 -2.38
C CYS A 173 9.26 -20.41 -2.46
N ALA A 174 10.09 -21.43 -2.73
CA ALA A 174 11.53 -21.25 -2.86
C ALA A 174 11.90 -20.43 -4.10
N SER A 175 11.05 -20.38 -5.13
CA SER A 175 11.31 -19.55 -6.32
C SER A 175 11.45 -18.07 -5.96
N CYS A 176 10.64 -17.55 -5.04
CA CYS A 176 10.72 -16.16 -4.58
C CYS A 176 11.60 -15.98 -3.34
N HIS A 177 11.62 -16.97 -2.44
CA HIS A 177 12.28 -16.84 -1.13
C HIS A 177 13.71 -17.39 -1.08
N GLN A 178 14.08 -18.33 -1.95
CA GLN A 178 15.43 -18.91 -2.07
C GLN A 178 15.82 -19.07 -3.56
N PRO A 179 15.73 -18.00 -4.36
CA PRO A 179 15.81 -18.07 -5.83
C PRO A 179 17.09 -18.71 -6.36
N GLU A 180 18.25 -18.50 -5.74
CA GLU A 180 19.50 -19.14 -6.18
C GLU A 180 19.38 -20.68 -6.19
N HIS A 181 18.89 -21.24 -5.07
CA HIS A 181 18.67 -22.68 -4.96
C HIS A 181 17.63 -23.18 -5.96
N TRP A 182 16.53 -22.43 -6.13
CA TRP A 182 15.46 -22.77 -7.06
C TRP A 182 15.92 -22.72 -8.53
N ILE A 183 16.69 -21.72 -8.94
CA ILE A 183 17.18 -21.59 -10.31
C ILE A 183 18.17 -22.72 -10.64
N ASP A 184 18.97 -23.17 -9.67
CA ASP A 184 19.85 -24.34 -9.81
C ASP A 184 19.05 -25.65 -9.88
N GLN A 185 17.96 -25.76 -9.12
CA GLN A 185 17.13 -26.95 -9.04
C GLN A 185 15.63 -26.59 -9.08
N PRO A 186 15.08 -26.31 -10.28
CA PRO A 186 13.67 -25.94 -10.41
C PRO A 186 12.76 -27.00 -9.80
N GLY A 187 11.82 -26.59 -8.96
CA GLY A 187 10.98 -27.51 -8.19
C GLY A 187 11.56 -27.92 -6.84
N ALA A 188 12.70 -27.39 -6.40
CA ALA A 188 13.21 -27.69 -5.06
C ALA A 188 12.40 -26.96 -3.98
N PRO A 189 12.01 -27.62 -2.87
CA PRO A 189 11.32 -26.94 -1.77
C PRO A 189 12.25 -25.99 -1.01
N LEU A 190 11.67 -25.22 -0.08
CA LEU A 190 12.48 -24.49 0.90
C LEU A 190 13.42 -25.46 1.62
N GLU A 191 14.68 -25.06 1.77
CA GLU A 191 15.67 -25.83 2.53
C GLU A 191 15.29 -25.96 4.03
N ASP A 192 16.09 -26.65 4.85
CA ASP A 192 15.88 -26.67 6.31
C ASP A 192 16.44 -25.39 6.95
N ILE A 193 15.59 -24.62 7.64
CA ILE A 193 16.00 -23.38 8.32
C ILE A 193 17.11 -23.59 9.36
N ASN A 194 17.25 -24.80 9.89
CA ASN A 194 18.26 -25.13 10.90
C ASN A 194 19.61 -25.50 10.28
N SER A 195 19.65 -25.70 8.96
CA SER A 195 20.87 -26.01 8.22
C SER A 195 20.83 -25.45 6.78
N PRO A 196 20.58 -24.13 6.60
CA PRO A 196 20.46 -23.53 5.28
C PRO A 196 21.84 -23.46 4.60
N THR A 197 21.86 -23.59 3.28
CA THR A 197 23.02 -23.28 2.45
C THR A 197 23.29 -21.78 2.43
N GLU A 198 24.50 -21.39 2.00
CA GLU A 198 24.79 -19.97 1.77
C GLU A 198 23.84 -19.35 0.74
N ALA A 199 23.42 -20.10 -0.28
CA ALA A 199 22.46 -19.65 -1.28
C ALA A 199 21.10 -19.30 -0.65
N ALA A 200 20.57 -20.18 0.20
CA ALA A 200 19.35 -19.89 0.95
C ALA A 200 19.50 -18.70 1.90
N MET A 201 20.65 -18.57 2.58
CA MET A 201 20.92 -17.44 3.49
C MET A 201 20.96 -16.08 2.78
N ARG A 202 21.22 -16.04 1.48
CA ARG A 202 21.28 -14.80 0.68
C ARG A 202 19.92 -14.31 0.20
N GLY A 203 18.84 -15.08 0.37
CA GLY A 203 17.51 -14.69 -0.09
C GLY A 203 17.51 -14.28 -1.57
N VAL A 204 16.93 -13.13 -1.90
CA VAL A 204 17.00 -12.54 -3.24
C VAL A 204 18.30 -11.75 -3.37
N SER A 205 19.32 -12.35 -3.99
CA SER A 205 20.68 -11.78 -4.09
C SER A 205 20.86 -10.84 -5.28
N CYS A 206 21.98 -10.12 -5.30
CA CYS A 206 22.37 -9.27 -6.42
C CYS A 206 22.36 -10.05 -7.74
N ASP A 207 23.01 -11.22 -7.75
CA ASP A 207 23.21 -12.01 -8.95
C ASP A 207 21.86 -12.55 -9.48
N VAL A 208 20.93 -12.93 -8.60
CA VAL A 208 19.58 -13.35 -9.01
C VAL A 208 18.87 -12.27 -9.82
N CYS A 209 18.78 -11.04 -9.32
CA CYS A 209 18.13 -9.95 -10.06
C CYS A 209 18.91 -9.53 -11.30
N HIS A 210 20.24 -9.42 -11.19
CA HIS A 210 21.10 -8.97 -12.28
C HIS A 210 21.39 -10.06 -13.34
N LYS A 211 20.76 -11.24 -13.24
CA LYS A 211 20.82 -12.32 -14.25
C LYS A 211 19.52 -12.51 -15.03
N ILE A 212 18.47 -11.71 -14.75
CA ILE A 212 17.19 -11.75 -15.47
C ILE A 212 17.35 -11.15 -16.88
N ALA A 213 17.44 -12.03 -17.87
CA ALA A 213 17.60 -11.70 -19.28
C ALA A 213 16.27 -11.40 -19.98
N ASP A 214 15.17 -11.96 -19.48
CA ASP A 214 13.82 -11.72 -19.99
C ASP A 214 12.78 -12.10 -18.94
N VAL A 215 11.69 -11.34 -18.90
CA VAL A 215 10.45 -11.72 -18.20
C VAL A 215 9.36 -11.84 -19.25
N ASP A 216 8.76 -13.02 -19.40
CA ASP A 216 7.66 -13.24 -20.32
C ASP A 216 6.38 -12.69 -19.71
N MET A 217 6.00 -11.48 -20.15
CA MET A 217 4.80 -10.81 -19.65
C MET A 217 3.49 -11.54 -20.01
N THR A 218 3.53 -12.52 -20.92
CA THR A 218 2.36 -13.38 -21.20
C THR A 218 2.13 -14.44 -20.12
N GLN A 219 3.12 -14.67 -19.25
CA GLN A 219 3.11 -15.63 -18.15
C GLN A 219 3.43 -14.94 -16.80
N VAL A 220 3.10 -13.65 -16.68
CA VAL A 220 3.47 -12.82 -15.51
C VAL A 220 2.86 -13.34 -14.20
N ASN A 221 1.76 -14.10 -14.26
CA ASN A 221 1.09 -14.67 -13.10
C ASN A 221 1.71 -16.00 -12.60
N ALA A 222 2.80 -16.46 -13.23
CA ALA A 222 3.56 -17.60 -12.75
C ALA A 222 4.31 -17.26 -11.44
N THR A 223 4.33 -18.19 -10.49
CA THR A 223 4.90 -17.93 -9.15
C THR A 223 6.44 -17.91 -9.17
N GLY A 224 7.06 -16.74 -9.35
CA GLY A 224 8.51 -16.56 -9.24
C GLY A 224 9.28 -16.97 -10.50
N PHE A 225 10.48 -17.51 -10.27
CA PHE A 225 11.42 -17.92 -11.32
C PHE A 225 11.02 -19.28 -11.95
N ILE A 226 9.82 -19.36 -12.52
CA ILE A 226 9.34 -20.55 -13.22
C ILE A 226 10.05 -20.66 -14.58
N PRO A 227 10.62 -21.82 -14.95
CA PRO A 227 11.18 -22.02 -16.27
C PRO A 227 10.16 -21.73 -17.37
N GLY A 228 10.49 -20.80 -18.27
CA GLY A 228 9.62 -20.34 -19.35
C GLY A 228 8.91 -19.02 -19.07
N SER A 229 8.66 -18.64 -17.80
CA SER A 229 8.17 -17.30 -17.46
C SER A 229 9.30 -16.30 -17.25
N VAL A 230 10.46 -16.77 -16.78
CA VAL A 230 11.66 -15.96 -16.59
C VAL A 230 12.85 -16.64 -17.28
N THR A 231 13.59 -15.87 -18.07
CA THR A 231 14.87 -16.30 -18.62
C THR A 231 16.00 -15.75 -17.76
N VAL A 232 16.79 -16.65 -17.18
CA VAL A 232 18.02 -16.33 -16.46
C VAL A 232 19.19 -16.80 -17.29
N THR A 233 20.20 -15.95 -17.54
CA THR A 233 21.40 -16.36 -18.26
C THR A 233 22.56 -16.55 -17.30
N ARG A 234 23.10 -17.77 -17.22
CA ARG A 234 24.24 -18.13 -16.38
C ARG A 234 25.43 -18.54 -17.26
N PRO A 235 26.11 -17.58 -17.93
CA PRO A 235 27.20 -17.93 -18.83
C PRO A 235 28.46 -18.38 -18.06
N ASP A 236 29.05 -19.49 -18.51
CA ASP A 236 30.38 -20.01 -18.17
C ASP A 236 30.78 -20.12 -16.67
N SER A 237 30.77 -21.35 -16.14
CA SER A 237 31.34 -21.69 -14.83
C SER A 237 32.88 -21.82 -14.80
N SER A 238 33.57 -21.81 -15.94
CA SER A 238 35.02 -22.03 -16.02
C SER A 238 35.86 -20.78 -15.73
N GLY A 239 35.22 -19.61 -15.64
CA GLY A 239 35.86 -18.31 -15.39
C GLY A 239 36.70 -17.79 -16.56
N LEU A 240 36.46 -18.30 -17.77
CA LEU A 240 37.18 -17.95 -19.00
C LEU A 240 36.39 -16.94 -19.86
N VAL A 241 35.10 -16.75 -19.58
CA VAL A 241 34.18 -15.81 -20.24
C VAL A 241 33.70 -14.75 -19.23
N GLN A 242 33.47 -13.53 -19.71
CA GLN A 242 32.95 -12.43 -18.90
C GLN A 242 31.49 -12.68 -18.49
N GLN A 243 31.18 -12.46 -17.21
CA GLN A 243 29.82 -12.59 -16.69
C GLN A 243 28.91 -11.47 -17.20
N VAL A 244 27.66 -11.76 -17.53
CA VAL A 244 26.67 -10.71 -17.80
C VAL A 244 26.02 -10.22 -16.50
N MET A 245 25.85 -8.90 -16.40
CA MET A 245 25.04 -8.21 -15.40
C MET A 245 24.04 -7.31 -16.10
N TYR A 246 22.75 -7.61 -15.96
CA TYR A 246 21.66 -6.83 -16.53
C TYR A 246 21.37 -5.58 -15.71
N GLY A 247 20.98 -4.49 -16.37
CA GLY A 247 20.65 -3.23 -15.71
C GLY A 247 19.78 -2.32 -16.56
N ALA A 248 19.02 -1.44 -15.92
CA ALA A 248 18.17 -0.45 -16.61
C ALA A 248 18.97 0.71 -17.24
N LEU A 249 20.27 0.84 -16.94
CA LEU A 249 21.11 1.92 -17.45
C LEU A 249 21.81 1.52 -18.76
N GLY A 250 21.30 2.04 -19.90
CA GLY A 250 21.89 1.85 -21.23
C GLY A 250 23.17 2.64 -21.51
N ASP A 251 23.73 3.31 -20.50
CA ASP A 251 24.97 4.10 -20.62
C ASP A 251 26.14 3.58 -19.76
N VAL A 252 25.97 2.38 -19.21
CA VAL A 252 27.03 1.68 -18.48
C VAL A 252 27.84 0.87 -19.47
N ASP A 253 29.06 1.30 -19.73
CA ASP A 253 30.05 0.55 -20.50
C ASP A 253 31.17 0.11 -19.55
N PHE A 254 31.00 -1.11 -19.03
CA PHE A 254 31.96 -1.80 -18.19
C PHE A 254 32.38 -3.06 -18.95
N ASN A 255 33.63 -3.08 -19.41
CA ASN A 255 34.18 -4.16 -20.22
C ASN A 255 35.54 -4.59 -19.68
N GLU A 256 35.52 -5.26 -18.53
CA GLU A 256 36.72 -5.77 -17.87
C GLU A 256 36.55 -7.26 -17.54
N THR A 257 37.64 -7.95 -17.22
CA THR A 257 37.81 -9.41 -17.36
C THR A 257 36.84 -10.33 -16.61
N VAL A 258 35.96 -9.82 -15.74
CA VAL A 258 35.08 -10.65 -14.89
C VAL A 258 33.59 -10.42 -15.12
N MET A 259 33.15 -9.22 -15.52
CA MET A 259 31.74 -8.92 -15.77
C MET A 259 31.55 -7.86 -16.86
N ARG A 260 30.38 -7.84 -17.49
CA ARG A 260 29.96 -6.88 -18.52
C ARG A 260 28.49 -6.50 -18.35
N ALA A 261 28.19 -5.23 -18.55
CA ALA A 261 26.84 -4.71 -18.48
C ALA A 261 26.04 -5.06 -19.74
N SER A 262 24.77 -5.41 -19.57
CA SER A 262 23.78 -5.53 -20.64
C SER A 262 22.54 -4.73 -20.27
N TYR A 263 22.05 -3.92 -21.19
CA TYR A 263 20.81 -3.18 -20.98
C TYR A 263 19.60 -4.11 -20.93
N GLN A 264 18.78 -3.95 -19.89
CA GLN A 264 17.53 -4.65 -19.67
C GLN A 264 16.43 -3.62 -19.35
N PRO A 265 15.58 -3.25 -20.31
CA PRO A 265 14.49 -2.29 -20.07
C PRO A 265 13.43 -2.82 -19.09
N GLN A 266 13.31 -4.14 -18.91
CA GLN A 266 12.39 -4.73 -17.94
C GLN A 266 12.87 -4.66 -16.49
N MET A 267 14.08 -4.16 -16.23
CA MET A 267 14.65 -4.02 -14.88
C MET A 267 14.09 -2.79 -14.14
N VAL A 268 12.77 -2.64 -14.24
CA VAL A 268 11.92 -1.66 -13.59
C VAL A 268 10.75 -2.43 -12.95
N ALA A 269 9.49 -2.15 -13.26
CA ALA A 269 8.34 -2.85 -12.70
C ALA A 269 8.26 -4.34 -13.07
N GLN A 270 8.59 -4.72 -14.31
CA GLN A 270 8.45 -6.12 -14.78
C GLN A 270 9.37 -7.09 -14.03
N ASN A 271 10.58 -6.64 -13.65
CA ASN A 271 11.48 -7.43 -12.83
C ASN A 271 10.92 -7.69 -11.42
N CYS A 272 10.19 -6.73 -10.85
CA CYS A 272 9.51 -6.90 -9.57
C CYS A 272 8.34 -7.88 -9.68
N ALA A 273 7.64 -7.88 -10.82
CA ALA A 273 6.48 -8.73 -11.08
C ALA A 273 6.79 -10.22 -10.91
N VAL A 274 8.02 -10.66 -11.21
CA VAL A 274 8.48 -12.04 -11.02
C VAL A 274 8.04 -12.61 -9.66
N CYS A 275 8.20 -11.84 -8.58
CA CYS A 275 7.81 -12.29 -7.23
C CYS A 275 6.57 -11.56 -6.67
N HIS A 276 6.12 -10.49 -7.32
CA HIS A 276 5.07 -9.60 -6.82
C HIS A 276 3.77 -9.62 -7.65
N GLU A 277 3.66 -10.54 -8.60
CA GLU A 277 2.46 -10.87 -9.37
C GLU A 277 2.40 -12.39 -9.50
N TYR A 278 1.35 -13.03 -8.97
CA TYR A 278 1.13 -14.46 -9.17
C TYR A 278 -0.27 -14.90 -8.75
N ASN A 279 -0.74 -15.96 -9.39
CA ASN A 279 -1.91 -16.72 -8.99
C ASN A 279 -1.51 -17.97 -8.21
N ASN A 280 -2.48 -18.58 -7.52
CA ASN A 280 -2.30 -19.96 -7.07
C ASN A 280 -2.36 -20.94 -8.26
N ASP A 281 -1.80 -22.12 -8.06
CA ASP A 281 -1.89 -23.26 -8.97
C ASP A 281 -2.64 -24.37 -8.22
N PRO A 282 -3.97 -24.47 -8.37
CA PRO A 282 -4.79 -25.35 -7.55
C PRO A 282 -4.58 -26.83 -7.89
N ASP A 283 -4.18 -27.19 -9.11
CA ASP A 283 -3.99 -28.57 -9.55
C ASP A 283 -2.51 -29.01 -9.71
N HIS A 284 -1.58 -28.07 -9.65
CA HIS A 284 -0.12 -28.21 -9.63
C HIS A 284 0.48 -28.72 -10.94
N ASP A 285 -0.14 -28.41 -12.07
CA ASP A 285 0.38 -28.75 -13.39
C ASP A 285 1.30 -27.67 -13.98
N GLY A 286 1.44 -26.53 -13.29
CA GLY A 286 2.21 -25.36 -13.73
C GLY A 286 1.44 -24.36 -14.58
N ASP A 287 0.13 -24.54 -14.76
CA ASP A 287 -0.78 -23.57 -15.38
C ASP A 287 -1.42 -22.67 -14.30
N PHE A 288 -0.88 -21.46 -14.17
CA PHE A 288 -1.38 -20.46 -13.21
C PHE A 288 -2.59 -19.66 -13.75
N GLU A 289 -3.04 -19.96 -14.98
CA GLU A 289 -4.10 -19.24 -15.71
C GLU A 289 -5.29 -20.16 -16.02
N GLU A 290 -5.68 -20.99 -15.05
CA GLU A 290 -6.75 -21.97 -15.22
C GLU A 290 -8.05 -21.62 -14.49
N THR A 291 -9.10 -22.41 -14.77
CA THR A 291 -10.39 -22.23 -14.08
C THR A 291 -10.28 -22.70 -12.64
N GLY A 292 -10.27 -21.76 -11.71
CA GLY A 292 -10.10 -22.03 -10.28
C GLY A 292 -8.84 -21.38 -9.71
N SER A 293 -7.96 -20.84 -10.57
CA SER A 293 -6.86 -20.00 -10.13
C SER A 293 -7.41 -18.73 -9.46
N THR A 294 -6.99 -18.52 -8.21
CA THR A 294 -7.26 -17.32 -7.44
C THR A 294 -5.98 -16.48 -7.40
N PRO A 295 -6.07 -15.18 -7.67
CA PRO A 295 -4.94 -14.27 -7.50
C PRO A 295 -4.42 -14.25 -6.06
N ALA A 296 -3.14 -14.53 -5.92
CA ALA A 296 -2.46 -14.58 -4.64
C ALA A 296 -1.86 -13.23 -4.28
N GLN A 297 -1.21 -12.61 -5.26
CA GLN A 297 -0.66 -11.28 -5.16
C GLN A 297 -0.77 -10.59 -6.53
N GLN A 298 -1.26 -9.35 -6.52
CA GLN A 298 -1.59 -8.58 -7.72
C GLN A 298 -0.88 -7.22 -7.72
N THR A 299 0.27 -7.10 -7.05
CA THR A 299 0.89 -5.78 -6.83
C THR A 299 1.32 -5.14 -8.15
N PHE A 300 1.79 -5.93 -9.12
CA PHE A 300 2.17 -5.40 -10.43
C PHE A 300 0.93 -4.96 -11.21
N SER A 301 -0.10 -5.79 -11.30
CA SER A 301 -1.32 -5.44 -12.05
C SER A 301 -2.10 -4.30 -11.40
N GLU A 302 -2.12 -4.19 -10.08
CA GLU A 302 -2.63 -3.01 -9.35
C GLU A 302 -1.90 -1.73 -9.77
N TRP A 303 -0.58 -1.79 -9.96
CA TRP A 303 0.23 -0.67 -10.42
C TRP A 303 0.05 -0.36 -11.90
N GLU A 304 0.09 -1.37 -12.75
CA GLU A 304 -0.05 -1.25 -14.20
C GLU A 304 -1.37 -0.58 -14.56
N ASN A 305 -2.44 -0.90 -13.84
CA ASN A 305 -3.78 -0.34 -14.04
C ASN A 305 -4.01 1.01 -13.32
N SER A 306 -2.95 1.63 -12.79
CA SER A 306 -3.02 2.91 -12.09
C SER A 306 -2.45 4.07 -12.92
N PRO A 307 -2.69 5.34 -12.53
CA PRO A 307 -2.00 6.48 -13.13
C PRO A 307 -0.48 6.48 -12.93
N TYR A 308 0.08 5.65 -12.05
CA TYR A 308 1.53 5.47 -11.93
C TYR A 308 2.09 4.49 -12.97
N GLY A 309 1.29 3.51 -13.42
CA GLY A 309 1.67 2.55 -14.46
C GLY A 309 1.46 3.03 -15.90
N ASP A 310 0.66 4.08 -16.09
CA ASP A 310 0.42 4.70 -17.40
C ASP A 310 1.56 5.66 -17.80
N GLU A 311 2.42 5.27 -18.75
CA GLU A 311 3.52 6.10 -19.29
C GLU A 311 3.08 7.48 -19.81
N THR A 312 1.79 7.67 -20.12
CA THR A 312 1.24 8.95 -20.59
C THR A 312 0.75 9.86 -19.45
N SER A 313 0.63 9.33 -18.25
CA SER A 313 0.19 10.05 -17.06
C SER A 313 1.28 10.98 -16.54
N PRO A 314 0.93 12.20 -16.05
CA PRO A 314 1.89 13.07 -15.37
C PRO A 314 2.38 12.49 -14.03
N HIS A 315 1.76 11.41 -13.54
CA HIS A 315 2.14 10.71 -12.33
C HIS A 315 2.98 9.46 -12.59
N TYR A 316 3.29 9.12 -13.84
CA TYR A 316 4.03 7.90 -14.18
C TYR A 316 5.30 7.75 -13.35
N GLN A 317 5.37 6.65 -12.60
CA GLN A 317 6.53 6.20 -11.83
C GLN A 317 6.50 4.68 -11.79
N THR A 318 7.66 4.06 -11.94
CA THR A 318 7.83 2.62 -11.83
C THR A 318 8.13 2.20 -10.39
N CYS A 319 8.13 0.89 -10.12
CA CYS A 319 8.48 0.35 -8.81
C CYS A 319 9.86 0.84 -8.32
N VAL A 320 10.84 0.98 -9.22
CA VAL A 320 12.20 1.41 -8.86
C VAL A 320 12.28 2.90 -8.50
N ASP A 321 11.38 3.73 -9.02
CA ASP A 321 11.36 5.16 -8.70
C ASP A 321 10.95 5.39 -7.23
N CYS A 322 10.01 4.59 -6.71
CA CYS A 322 9.52 4.72 -5.33
C CYS A 322 10.25 3.81 -4.32
N HIS A 323 10.52 2.55 -4.68
CA HIS A 323 11.10 1.57 -3.75
C HIS A 323 12.62 1.43 -3.85
N MET A 324 13.22 1.96 -4.93
CA MET A 324 14.67 2.04 -5.10
C MET A 324 15.10 3.48 -5.41
N PRO A 325 14.67 4.49 -4.62
CA PRO A 325 14.94 5.88 -4.94
C PRO A 325 16.45 6.15 -4.94
N SER A 326 16.87 7.27 -5.54
CA SER A 326 18.25 7.70 -5.40
C SER A 326 18.62 7.89 -3.94
N TRP A 327 19.78 7.37 -3.54
CA TRP A 327 20.21 7.37 -2.13
C TRP A 327 21.20 8.49 -1.80
N THR A 328 21.79 9.11 -2.83
CA THR A 328 22.71 10.24 -2.66
C THR A 328 22.64 11.19 -3.86
N PRO A 329 22.65 12.52 -3.63
CA PRO A 329 22.84 13.50 -4.71
C PRO A 329 24.30 13.67 -5.10
N ASP A 330 25.24 13.11 -4.32
CA ASP A 330 26.67 13.30 -4.52
C ASP A 330 27.22 12.42 -5.66
N LEU A 331 28.45 12.69 -6.08
CA LEU A 331 29.16 11.83 -7.04
C LEU A 331 29.56 10.52 -6.37
N THR A 332 29.20 9.42 -7.01
CA THR A 332 29.60 8.07 -6.62
C THR A 332 30.34 7.40 -7.77
N ASP A 333 31.34 6.59 -7.45
CA ASP A 333 32.06 5.81 -8.45
C ASP A 333 31.29 4.54 -8.80
N LEU A 334 31.27 4.19 -10.10
CA LEU A 334 30.66 2.94 -10.57
C LEU A 334 31.29 1.69 -9.91
N CYS A 335 32.58 1.75 -9.56
CA CYS A 335 33.24 0.75 -8.74
C CYS A 335 34.33 1.42 -7.88
N ALA A 336 34.27 1.20 -6.57
CA ALA A 336 35.16 1.81 -5.58
C ALA A 336 36.67 1.51 -5.77
N VAL A 337 37.03 0.42 -6.48
CA VAL A 337 38.42 0.00 -6.66
C VAL A 337 39.02 0.34 -8.03
N PHE A 338 38.26 0.98 -8.92
CA PHE A 338 38.74 1.33 -10.25
C PHE A 338 39.59 2.60 -10.28
N PHE A 339 40.61 2.60 -11.15
CA PHE A 339 41.42 3.77 -11.43
C PHE A 339 41.66 3.94 -12.95
N PRO A 340 41.39 5.13 -13.53
CA PRO A 340 40.84 6.31 -12.88
C PRO A 340 39.37 6.10 -12.45
N PRO A 341 38.93 6.73 -11.34
CA PRO A 341 37.54 6.65 -10.89
C PRO A 341 36.56 7.03 -12.00
N GLN A 342 35.39 6.41 -11.99
CA GLN A 342 34.34 6.61 -13.00
C GLN A 342 33.11 7.22 -12.30
N PRO A 343 33.16 8.54 -12.02
CA PRO A 343 32.13 9.18 -11.23
C PRO A 343 30.83 9.30 -12.01
N ARG A 344 29.72 9.12 -11.31
CA ARG A 344 28.35 9.32 -11.77
C ARG A 344 27.60 10.11 -10.73
N VAL A 345 26.65 10.94 -11.17
CA VAL A 345 25.73 11.62 -10.25
C VAL A 345 24.82 10.58 -9.61
N GLY A 346 24.82 10.53 -8.28
CA GLY A 346 24.09 9.53 -7.50
C GLY A 346 22.57 9.56 -7.70
N ASP A 347 22.00 10.66 -8.19
CA ASP A 347 20.57 10.75 -8.55
C ASP A 347 20.12 9.71 -9.59
N SER A 348 21.06 9.13 -10.33
CA SER A 348 20.79 8.06 -11.30
C SER A 348 21.14 6.66 -10.78
N LEU A 349 21.51 6.54 -9.51
CA LEU A 349 21.86 5.28 -8.84
C LEU A 349 20.80 4.93 -7.80
N HIS A 350 20.20 3.76 -8.00
CA HIS A 350 19.08 3.29 -7.20
C HIS A 350 19.52 2.65 -5.89
N SER A 351 18.81 2.98 -4.79
CA SER A 351 18.94 2.31 -3.49
C SER A 351 18.57 0.83 -3.57
N HIS A 352 19.23 -0.02 -2.80
CA HIS A 352 18.94 -1.46 -2.70
C HIS A 352 18.35 -1.88 -1.34
N ASP A 353 17.88 -0.92 -0.54
CA ASP A 353 17.23 -1.18 0.76
C ASP A 353 15.79 -1.73 0.59
N ILE A 354 15.14 -1.38 -0.53
CA ILE A 354 13.84 -1.90 -1.03
C ILE A 354 12.85 -2.15 0.11
N GLN A 355 12.35 -1.05 0.67
CA GLN A 355 11.41 -1.08 1.78
C GLN A 355 9.96 -1.22 1.29
N GLY A 356 9.12 -1.80 2.13
CA GLY A 356 7.68 -1.90 1.92
C GLY A 356 6.94 -1.55 3.20
N THR A 357 6.59 -2.54 4.01
CA THR A 357 5.87 -2.33 5.30
C THR A 357 6.78 -1.78 6.42
N SER A 358 7.46 -0.66 6.17
CA SER A 358 8.22 0.10 7.17
C SER A 358 7.36 1.28 7.68
N PRO A 359 7.67 1.87 8.84
CA PRO A 359 6.95 3.04 9.35
C PRO A 359 6.85 4.16 8.31
N GLN A 360 7.95 4.48 7.63
CA GLN A 360 8.00 5.53 6.62
C GLN A 360 6.97 5.31 5.50
N PHE A 361 6.80 4.09 5.01
CA PHE A 361 5.85 3.82 3.93
C PHE A 361 4.42 3.70 4.45
N LEU A 362 4.21 3.07 5.60
CA LEU A 362 2.86 2.87 6.15
C LEU A 362 2.22 4.19 6.61
N GLU A 363 2.99 5.09 7.22
CA GLU A 363 2.50 6.40 7.70
C GLU A 363 2.29 7.42 6.55
N ASN A 364 2.88 7.19 5.37
CA ASN A 364 2.75 8.09 4.23
C ASN A 364 1.84 7.54 3.12
N ALA A 365 1.33 6.31 3.21
CA ALA A 365 0.62 5.66 2.10
C ALA A 365 -0.76 6.28 1.80
N VAL A 366 -1.45 6.79 2.82
CA VAL A 366 -2.83 7.25 2.74
C VAL A 366 -3.05 8.48 3.61
N SER A 367 -4.06 9.28 3.28
CA SER A 367 -4.57 10.35 4.15
C SER A 367 -5.95 9.99 4.71
N LEU A 368 -6.26 10.47 5.93
CA LEU A 368 -7.55 10.30 6.60
C LEU A 368 -8.11 11.66 7.01
N THR A 369 -9.39 11.90 6.71
CA THR A 369 -10.10 13.11 7.10
C THR A 369 -11.42 12.78 7.78
N LEU A 370 -11.84 13.64 8.72
CA LEU A 370 -13.13 13.58 9.39
C LEU A 370 -13.97 14.81 9.07
N ASP A 371 -15.23 14.62 8.74
CA ASP A 371 -16.28 15.63 8.83
C ASP A 371 -17.27 15.18 9.92
N VAL A 372 -17.56 16.07 10.87
CA VAL A 372 -18.32 15.72 12.07
C VAL A 372 -19.39 16.76 12.34
N ALA A 373 -20.62 16.30 12.49
CA ALA A 373 -21.78 17.13 12.74
C ALA A 373 -22.71 16.50 13.77
N GLN A 374 -23.49 17.35 14.45
CA GLN A 374 -24.64 16.90 15.23
C GLN A 374 -25.91 17.04 14.38
N GLU A 375 -26.72 15.99 14.34
CA GLU A 375 -28.05 15.98 13.73
C GLU A 375 -29.10 15.55 14.76
N GLY A 376 -29.78 16.53 15.38
CA GLY A 376 -30.72 16.25 16.45
C GLY A 376 -30.05 15.58 17.64
N PHE A 377 -30.44 14.35 17.96
CA PHE A 377 -29.84 13.53 19.03
C PHE A 377 -28.79 12.54 18.52
N GLU A 378 -28.24 12.76 17.32
CA GLU A 378 -27.21 11.92 16.75
C GLU A 378 -25.91 12.70 16.52
N LEU A 379 -24.78 12.04 16.75
CA LEU A 379 -23.48 12.44 16.23
C LEU A 379 -23.24 11.72 14.91
N VAL A 380 -22.97 12.48 13.85
CA VAL A 380 -22.62 11.98 12.53
C VAL A 380 -21.13 12.21 12.29
N ILE A 381 -20.41 11.14 11.97
CA ILE A 381 -18.98 11.15 11.66
C ILE A 381 -18.80 10.55 10.26
N ASP A 382 -18.40 11.39 9.31
CA ASP A 382 -17.97 10.98 7.98
C ASP A 382 -16.45 10.80 7.97
N VAL A 383 -16.00 9.57 7.76
CA VAL A 383 -14.59 9.24 7.64
C VAL A 383 -14.27 9.05 6.16
N SER A 384 -13.24 9.73 5.66
CA SER A 384 -12.71 9.49 4.32
C SER A 384 -11.24 9.11 4.38
N ILE A 385 -10.87 8.03 3.68
CA ILE A 385 -9.48 7.56 3.54
C ILE A 385 -9.12 7.58 2.07
N THR A 386 -8.04 8.27 1.71
CA THR A 386 -7.56 8.37 0.32
C THR A 386 -6.19 7.72 0.18
N ASN A 387 -6.05 6.81 -0.78
CA ASN A 387 -4.75 6.32 -1.21
C ASN A 387 -4.12 7.34 -2.17
N ASP A 388 -3.26 8.22 -1.65
CA ASP A 388 -2.72 9.36 -2.40
C ASP A 388 -1.21 9.28 -2.64
N GLN A 389 -0.53 8.25 -2.12
CA GLN A 389 0.92 8.06 -2.27
C GLN A 389 1.35 6.64 -2.69
N ALA A 390 0.43 5.67 -2.79
CA ALA A 390 0.78 4.32 -3.23
C ALA A 390 0.35 4.06 -4.68
N GLY A 391 1.28 3.54 -5.48
CA GLY A 391 1.04 3.17 -6.88
C GLY A 391 0.22 1.90 -7.07
N HIS A 392 -0.09 1.17 -6.00
CA HIS A 392 -0.88 -0.07 -5.98
C HIS A 392 -1.98 0.04 -4.92
N ALA A 393 -2.82 -0.99 -4.75
CA ALA A 393 -3.86 -0.96 -3.72
C ALA A 393 -3.23 -0.87 -2.31
N VAL A 394 -3.96 -0.31 -1.34
CA VAL A 394 -3.53 -0.32 0.06
C VAL A 394 -4.53 -1.12 0.91
N PRO A 395 -4.06 -2.15 1.65
CA PRO A 395 -2.71 -2.72 1.57
C PRO A 395 -2.55 -3.71 0.39
N THR A 396 -1.45 -3.64 -0.35
CA THR A 396 -1.09 -4.65 -1.37
C THR A 396 -0.34 -5.85 -0.75
N GLY A 397 0.04 -6.81 -1.59
CA GLY A 397 0.87 -7.95 -1.23
C GLY A 397 0.03 -9.21 -1.02
N ILE A 398 0.57 -10.15 -0.23
CA ILE A 398 -0.13 -11.40 0.09
C ILE A 398 -1.48 -11.13 0.77
N THR A 399 -2.47 -11.97 0.51
CA THR A 399 -3.88 -11.77 0.91
C THR A 399 -4.16 -11.67 2.42
N PHE A 400 -3.16 -11.88 3.28
CA PHE A 400 -3.26 -11.65 4.72
C PHE A 400 -3.16 -10.19 5.16
N ARG A 401 -2.61 -9.31 4.30
CA ARG A 401 -2.42 -7.90 4.67
C ARG A 401 -3.76 -7.21 4.81
N ASN A 402 -3.90 -6.43 5.87
CA ASN A 402 -5.16 -5.74 6.14
C ASN A 402 -4.97 -4.41 6.86
N MET A 403 -5.92 -3.51 6.64
CA MET A 403 -6.07 -2.31 7.45
C MET A 403 -7.39 -2.33 8.21
N ILE A 404 -7.36 -1.77 9.40
CA ILE A 404 -8.51 -1.61 10.29
C ILE A 404 -8.73 -0.12 10.49
N LEU A 405 -9.87 0.38 10.01
CA LEU A 405 -10.42 1.65 10.46
C LEU A 405 -11.22 1.38 11.73
N LEU A 406 -10.80 1.94 12.85
CA LEU A 406 -11.52 1.91 14.12
C LEU A 406 -12.05 3.31 14.42
N VAL A 407 -13.35 3.43 14.64
CA VAL A 407 -14.04 4.71 14.92
C VAL A 407 -14.62 4.67 16.32
N GLU A 408 -14.26 5.65 17.12
CA GLU A 408 -14.60 5.73 18.54
C GLU A 408 -15.24 7.09 18.81
N ALA A 409 -16.34 7.09 19.53
CA ALA A 409 -16.97 8.29 20.07
C ALA A 409 -17.30 8.03 21.53
N VAL A 410 -16.82 8.90 22.42
CA VAL A 410 -16.95 8.77 23.88
C VAL A 410 -17.41 10.09 24.49
N THR A 411 -18.16 10.02 25.58
CA THR A 411 -18.42 11.22 26.41
C THR A 411 -17.11 11.71 27.04
N ALA A 412 -17.09 12.94 27.57
CA ALA A 412 -15.96 13.47 28.32
C ALA A 412 -15.53 12.59 29.54
N GLY A 413 -16.42 11.72 30.02
CA GLY A 413 -16.12 10.73 31.07
C GLY A 413 -15.52 9.41 30.55
N GLY A 414 -15.30 9.29 29.24
CA GLY A 414 -14.76 8.09 28.59
C GLY A 414 -15.80 6.99 28.32
N VAL A 415 -17.09 7.29 28.41
CA VAL A 415 -18.15 6.30 28.16
C VAL A 415 -18.43 6.21 26.65
N PRO A 416 -18.28 5.04 26.00
CA PRO A 416 -18.56 4.89 24.57
C PRO A 416 -20.02 5.19 24.21
N LEU A 417 -20.22 5.90 23.11
CA LEU A 417 -21.54 6.12 22.54
C LEU A 417 -22.05 4.87 21.83
N THR A 418 -23.37 4.71 21.77
CA THR A 418 -24.00 3.60 21.05
C THR A 418 -24.07 3.94 19.57
N GLN A 419 -23.45 3.12 18.71
CA GLN A 419 -23.59 3.25 17.26
C GLN A 419 -25.03 2.87 16.83
N LEU A 420 -25.65 3.74 16.04
CA LEU A 420 -26.97 3.55 15.43
C LEU A 420 -26.85 2.97 14.02
N THR A 421 -25.98 3.55 13.18
CA THR A 421 -25.72 3.10 11.80
C THR A 421 -24.25 3.28 11.40
N GLY A 422 -23.87 2.72 10.26
CA GLY A 422 -22.49 2.63 9.79
C GLY A 422 -21.99 1.18 9.82
N SER A 423 -20.79 0.94 9.29
CA SER A 423 -20.21 -0.39 9.31
C SER A 423 -19.67 -0.76 10.69
N THR A 424 -19.54 -2.07 10.93
CA THR A 424 -18.83 -2.63 12.08
C THR A 424 -17.69 -3.50 11.59
N LEU A 425 -16.62 -3.59 12.38
CA LEU A 425 -15.45 -4.36 12.03
C LEU A 425 -15.74 -5.84 11.86
N HIS A 426 -15.21 -6.39 10.76
CA HIS A 426 -15.35 -7.80 10.39
C HIS A 426 -14.71 -8.73 11.44
N PRO A 427 -15.17 -10.00 11.60
CA PRO A 427 -14.54 -10.97 12.51
C PRO A 427 -13.03 -11.18 12.32
N LEU A 428 -12.51 -11.00 11.10
CA LEU A 428 -11.07 -11.07 10.81
C LEU A 428 -10.25 -9.96 11.49
N ALA A 429 -10.88 -8.87 11.95
CA ALA A 429 -10.26 -7.86 12.81
C ALA A 429 -9.97 -8.36 14.24
N GLY A 430 -10.34 -9.61 14.55
CA GLY A 430 -10.10 -10.29 15.83
C GLY A 430 -11.34 -10.30 16.72
N VAL A 431 -11.78 -11.49 17.14
CA VAL A 431 -12.91 -11.68 18.07
C VAL A 431 -12.36 -11.89 19.47
N GLY A 432 -12.72 -11.04 20.43
CA GLY A 432 -12.16 -11.09 21.78
C GLY A 432 -12.25 -9.75 22.50
N ASP A 433 -11.29 -9.47 23.38
CA ASP A 433 -11.20 -8.23 24.15
C ASP A 433 -10.59 -7.07 23.31
N PRO A 434 -11.32 -5.96 23.08
CA PRO A 434 -10.77 -4.78 22.42
C PRO A 434 -9.50 -4.21 23.07
N GLU A 435 -9.33 -4.35 24.39
CA GLU A 435 -8.13 -3.87 25.09
C GLU A 435 -6.88 -4.68 24.73
N GLU A 436 -7.05 -5.88 24.16
CA GLU A 436 -5.97 -6.75 23.68
C GLU A 436 -5.84 -6.75 22.13
N GLY A 437 -6.58 -5.86 21.46
CA GLY A 437 -6.53 -5.69 20.01
C GLY A 437 -7.55 -6.51 19.22
N TYR A 438 -8.56 -7.09 19.85
CA TYR A 438 -9.63 -7.81 19.15
C TYR A 438 -10.80 -6.88 18.84
N TYR A 439 -10.85 -6.36 17.62
CA TYR A 439 -11.74 -5.24 17.27
C TYR A 439 -13.05 -5.60 16.58
N SER A 440 -13.33 -6.89 16.37
CA SER A 440 -14.57 -7.35 15.71
C SER A 440 -15.82 -6.76 16.35
N GLY A 441 -16.76 -6.30 15.53
CA GLY A 441 -18.05 -5.76 15.96
C GLY A 441 -18.03 -4.31 16.47
N LEU A 442 -16.86 -3.70 16.65
CA LEU A 442 -16.75 -2.28 16.98
C LEU A 442 -17.04 -1.41 15.74
N PRO A 443 -17.42 -0.12 15.93
CA PRO A 443 -17.62 0.79 14.81
C PRO A 443 -16.33 0.94 13.99
N GLY A 444 -16.42 0.67 12.70
CA GLY A 444 -15.25 0.69 11.84
C GLY A 444 -15.40 -0.15 10.58
N LYS A 445 -14.28 -0.36 9.86
CA LYS A 445 -14.23 -1.11 8.60
C LYS A 445 -12.88 -1.81 8.42
N LEU A 446 -12.92 -3.06 7.95
CA LEU A 446 -11.74 -3.82 7.56
C LEU A 446 -11.49 -3.58 6.06
N TYR A 447 -10.25 -3.31 5.66
CA TYR A 447 -9.80 -3.21 4.28
C TYR A 447 -8.83 -4.33 3.97
N ALA A 448 -9.22 -5.25 3.08
CA ALA A 448 -8.43 -6.41 2.70
C ALA A 448 -8.95 -7.06 1.41
N ASN A 449 -8.12 -7.90 0.78
CA ASN A 449 -8.57 -8.93 -0.16
C ASN A 449 -8.76 -10.23 0.62
N VAL A 450 -10.01 -10.58 0.90
CA VAL A 450 -10.38 -11.74 1.70
C VAL A 450 -10.79 -12.87 0.78
N LEU A 451 -10.09 -13.99 0.91
CA LEU A 451 -10.34 -15.20 0.13
C LEU A 451 -11.23 -16.18 0.89
N ASP A 452 -12.08 -16.90 0.15
CA ASP A 452 -12.88 -18.02 0.64
C ASP A 452 -12.11 -19.33 0.51
N GLY A 453 -12.29 -20.23 1.47
CA GLY A 453 -11.78 -21.60 1.39
C GLY A 453 -12.63 -22.61 2.17
N PRO A 454 -12.21 -23.88 2.20
CA PRO A 454 -13.00 -24.97 2.79
C PRO A 454 -13.32 -24.81 4.27
N LEU A 455 -12.55 -23.99 5.00
CA LEU A 455 -12.71 -23.74 6.43
C LEU A 455 -13.32 -22.36 6.74
N GLY A 456 -13.70 -21.59 5.73
CA GLY A 456 -14.28 -20.25 5.85
C GLY A 456 -13.49 -19.17 5.11
N GLU A 457 -13.76 -17.92 5.47
CA GLU A 457 -13.09 -16.73 4.92
C GLU A 457 -11.72 -16.47 5.56
N GLY A 458 -10.89 -15.70 4.86
CA GLY A 458 -9.56 -15.30 5.35
C GLY A 458 -8.53 -16.42 5.21
N VAL A 459 -8.73 -17.36 4.30
CA VAL A 459 -7.72 -18.36 3.98
C VAL A 459 -6.59 -17.75 3.16
N ILE A 460 -5.45 -18.43 3.14
CA ILE A 460 -4.38 -18.12 2.21
C ILE A 460 -4.81 -18.44 0.76
N PHE A 461 -4.15 -17.81 -0.21
CA PHE A 461 -4.37 -18.07 -1.63
C PHE A 461 -4.23 -19.55 -2.04
N THR A 462 -3.35 -20.34 -1.42
CA THR A 462 -3.17 -21.75 -1.80
C THR A 462 -4.35 -22.66 -1.45
N ASP A 463 -5.14 -22.28 -0.43
CA ASP A 463 -6.37 -22.96 0.00
C ASP A 463 -7.63 -22.28 -0.55
N SER A 464 -7.46 -21.23 -1.36
CA SER A 464 -8.57 -20.44 -1.87
C SER A 464 -9.42 -21.23 -2.86
N THR A 465 -10.72 -21.03 -2.75
CA THR A 465 -11.74 -21.46 -3.72
C THR A 465 -12.37 -20.28 -4.46
N GLY A 466 -11.90 -19.07 -4.17
CA GLY A 466 -12.36 -17.80 -4.73
C GLY A 466 -12.12 -16.62 -3.78
N THR A 467 -12.49 -15.43 -4.25
CA THR A 467 -12.51 -14.20 -3.44
C THR A 467 -13.87 -14.02 -2.79
N SER A 468 -13.91 -13.85 -1.46
CA SER A 468 -15.12 -13.45 -0.73
C SER A 468 -15.41 -11.97 -1.01
N PHE A 469 -14.45 -11.11 -0.70
CA PHE A 469 -14.51 -9.69 -1.04
C PHE A 469 -13.12 -9.08 -1.15
N ASP A 470 -13.00 -8.05 -1.98
CA ASP A 470 -11.84 -7.15 -2.00
C ASP A 470 -12.36 -5.72 -1.88
N ASN A 471 -11.97 -5.04 -0.80
CA ASN A 471 -12.33 -3.66 -0.56
C ASN A 471 -11.10 -2.80 -0.23
N ARG A 472 -9.90 -3.25 -0.66
CA ARG A 472 -8.68 -2.45 -0.57
C ARG A 472 -8.83 -1.16 -1.36
N ILE A 473 -8.09 -0.12 -0.97
CA ILE A 473 -8.21 1.20 -1.60
C ILE A 473 -7.22 1.28 -2.77
N SER A 474 -7.74 1.29 -4.00
CA SER A 474 -6.95 1.46 -5.23
C SER A 474 -6.20 2.80 -5.27
N PRO A 475 -5.13 2.93 -6.08
CA PRO A 475 -4.41 4.20 -6.25
C PRO A 475 -5.34 5.37 -6.58
N PHE A 476 -5.17 6.49 -5.88
CA PHE A 476 -5.98 7.72 -5.98
C PHE A 476 -7.47 7.55 -5.65
N ALA A 477 -7.90 6.40 -5.16
CA ALA A 477 -9.27 6.20 -4.72
C ALA A 477 -9.46 6.70 -3.29
N THR A 478 -10.69 7.15 -2.99
CA THR A 478 -11.15 7.51 -1.65
C THR A 478 -12.29 6.58 -1.25
N ASP A 479 -12.17 5.95 -0.07
CA ASP A 479 -13.29 5.29 0.58
C ASP A 479 -13.89 6.24 1.63
N SER A 480 -15.20 6.47 1.56
CA SER A 480 -15.93 7.31 2.51
C SER A 480 -17.01 6.50 3.21
N THR A 481 -17.03 6.52 4.54
CA THR A 481 -18.02 5.81 5.36
C THR A 481 -18.58 6.72 6.45
N THR A 482 -19.90 6.78 6.55
CA THR A 482 -20.62 7.53 7.59
C THR A 482 -20.96 6.64 8.78
N TYR A 483 -20.73 7.14 9.99
CA TYR A 483 -21.09 6.51 11.25
C TYR A 483 -22.03 7.43 12.02
N ARG A 484 -23.12 6.88 12.56
CA ARG A 484 -24.06 7.63 13.40
C ARG A 484 -24.09 7.05 14.79
N PHE A 485 -23.96 7.90 15.80
CA PHE A 485 -23.98 7.52 17.21
C PHE A 485 -25.12 8.23 17.95
N GLN A 486 -25.76 7.53 18.87
CA GLN A 486 -26.75 8.12 19.76
C GLN A 486 -26.06 9.05 20.77
N LEU A 487 -26.52 10.29 20.85
CA LEU A 487 -26.15 11.22 21.92
C LEU A 487 -27.03 10.94 23.15
N PRO A 488 -26.44 10.66 24.32
CA PRO A 488 -27.18 10.52 25.57
C PRO A 488 -27.77 11.86 26.02
N ALA A 489 -28.87 11.83 26.76
CA ALA A 489 -29.42 13.04 27.37
C ALA A 489 -28.40 13.69 28.33
N GLY A 490 -28.31 15.02 28.29
CA GLY A 490 -27.42 15.81 29.15
C GLY A 490 -25.93 15.68 28.82
N VAL A 491 -25.56 15.06 27.69
CA VAL A 491 -24.17 15.10 27.23
C VAL A 491 -23.83 16.50 26.71
N GLU A 492 -22.79 17.12 27.24
CA GLU A 492 -22.34 18.46 26.81
C GLU A 492 -21.21 18.39 25.77
N MET A 493 -20.36 17.38 25.90
CA MET A 493 -19.15 17.22 25.10
C MET A 493 -18.94 15.76 24.72
N VAL A 494 -18.57 15.55 23.46
CA VAL A 494 -18.18 14.24 22.94
C VAL A 494 -16.80 14.34 22.32
N ASP A 495 -15.91 13.44 22.71
CA ASP A 495 -14.62 13.23 22.08
C ASP A 495 -14.75 12.09 21.06
N PHE A 496 -14.15 12.27 19.89
CA PHE A 496 -14.17 11.27 18.84
C PHE A 496 -12.78 11.04 18.26
N ARG A 497 -12.58 9.84 17.74
CA ARG A 497 -11.32 9.39 17.16
C ARG A 497 -11.58 8.40 16.03
N ALA A 498 -10.84 8.56 14.95
CA ALA A 498 -10.66 7.53 13.94
C ALA A 498 -9.17 7.14 13.87
N ARG A 499 -8.90 5.84 13.80
CA ARG A 499 -7.55 5.29 13.65
C ARG A 499 -7.54 4.31 12.49
N LEU A 500 -6.57 4.47 11.60
CA LEU A 500 -6.26 3.48 10.57
C LEU A 500 -5.02 2.69 11.00
N ILE A 501 -5.15 1.38 11.10
CA ILE A 501 -4.14 0.48 11.67
C ILE A 501 -3.84 -0.62 10.65
N TYR A 502 -2.57 -0.77 10.27
CA TYR A 502 -2.10 -1.86 9.43
C TYR A 502 -1.76 -3.11 10.27
N ARG A 503 -2.16 -4.28 9.78
CA ARG A 503 -1.73 -5.58 10.30
C ARG A 503 -1.10 -6.42 9.20
N ARG A 504 -0.07 -7.17 9.59
CA ARG A 504 0.60 -8.12 8.70
C ARG A 504 -0.21 -9.40 8.56
N MET A 505 -1.01 -9.76 9.57
CA MET A 505 -1.70 -11.04 9.61
C MET A 505 -3.08 -10.91 10.29
N TRP A 506 -3.96 -11.88 10.06
CA TRP A 506 -5.19 -12.03 10.84
C TRP A 506 -4.87 -12.29 12.31
N ARG A 507 -5.64 -11.69 13.22
CA ARG A 507 -5.36 -11.84 14.65
C ARG A 507 -5.42 -13.30 15.11
N ALA A 508 -6.45 -14.04 14.67
CA ALA A 508 -6.61 -15.46 14.99
C ALA A 508 -5.41 -16.32 14.56
N VAL A 509 -4.81 -16.02 13.39
CA VAL A 509 -3.62 -16.74 12.92
C VAL A 509 -2.43 -16.47 13.83
N ILE A 510 -2.23 -15.21 14.26
CA ILE A 510 -1.16 -14.86 15.19
C ILE A 510 -1.33 -15.63 16.52
N ASP A 511 -2.55 -15.68 17.05
CA ASP A 511 -2.83 -16.37 18.31
C ASP A 511 -2.60 -17.88 18.20
N ASP A 512 -3.07 -18.51 17.11
CA ASP A 512 -2.87 -19.94 16.85
C ASP A 512 -1.40 -20.32 16.67
N LYS A 513 -0.62 -19.41 16.09
CA LYS A 513 0.81 -19.58 15.86
C LYS A 513 1.67 -19.19 17.06
N GLY A 514 1.15 -18.36 17.97
CA GLY A 514 1.90 -17.83 19.10
C GLY A 514 3.09 -16.96 18.67
N TRP A 515 2.98 -16.24 17.55
CA TRP A 515 4.08 -15.44 17.03
C TRP A 515 4.31 -14.17 17.86
N GLU A 516 5.53 -14.05 18.40
CA GLU A 516 5.98 -12.84 19.10
C GLU A 516 6.78 -11.89 18.20
N PHE A 517 7.28 -12.40 17.07
CA PHE A 517 8.16 -11.69 16.14
C PHE A 517 7.60 -11.67 14.72
N ASP A 518 8.02 -10.70 13.90
CA ASP A 518 7.51 -10.43 12.55
C ASP A 518 8.06 -11.35 11.44
N GLY A 519 8.69 -12.47 11.82
CA GLY A 519 9.35 -13.38 10.91
C GLY A 519 10.81 -13.00 10.59
N GLN A 520 11.27 -11.81 10.97
CA GLN A 520 12.64 -11.33 10.75
C GLN A 520 13.34 -10.99 12.08
N GLY A 521 12.74 -11.39 13.20
CA GLY A 521 13.29 -11.21 14.54
C GLY A 521 12.93 -9.88 15.21
N ASN A 522 12.14 -9.01 14.58
CA ASN A 522 11.61 -7.81 15.24
C ASN A 522 10.33 -8.13 16.01
N LEU A 523 10.05 -7.41 17.10
CA LEU A 523 8.79 -7.57 17.83
C LEU A 523 7.59 -7.32 16.91
N LEU A 524 6.60 -8.22 16.99
CA LEU A 524 5.41 -8.15 16.14
C LEU A 524 4.47 -7.03 16.59
N ALA A 525 4.39 -5.95 15.82
CA ALA A 525 3.52 -4.80 16.11
C ALA A 525 2.04 -5.19 16.34
N ASP A 526 1.56 -6.21 15.62
CA ASP A 526 0.17 -6.69 15.64
C ASP A 526 -0.32 -7.16 17.02
N ILE A 527 0.59 -7.42 17.97
CA ILE A 527 0.28 -7.80 19.36
C ILE A 527 0.78 -6.79 20.39
N GLN A 528 1.38 -5.67 19.96
CA GLN A 528 1.91 -4.66 20.88
C GLN A 528 0.89 -3.54 21.13
N PRO A 529 0.63 -3.18 22.41
CA PRO A 529 -0.18 -2.03 22.72
C PRO A 529 0.54 -0.72 22.32
N PRO A 530 -0.20 0.38 22.12
CA PRO A 530 -1.64 0.51 22.29
C PRO A 530 -2.46 0.23 21.01
N PHE A 531 -1.80 -0.08 19.89
CA PHE A 531 -2.46 -0.13 18.58
C PHE A 531 -2.72 -1.56 18.07
N PHE A 532 -1.95 -2.56 18.54
CA PHE A 532 -2.07 -3.95 18.09
C PHE A 532 -2.03 -4.05 16.56
N GLY A 533 -1.02 -3.43 16.00
CA GLY A 533 -0.80 -3.15 14.58
C GLY A 533 0.02 -1.88 14.44
N HIS A 534 0.41 -1.56 13.20
CA HIS A 534 1.13 -0.32 12.92
C HIS A 534 0.14 0.82 12.64
N PRO A 535 0.17 1.95 13.36
CA PRO A 535 -0.69 3.08 13.07
C PRO A 535 -0.29 3.71 11.73
N MET A 536 -1.24 3.85 10.81
CA MET A 536 -1.00 4.51 9.52
C MET A 536 -1.42 5.97 9.57
N GLU A 537 -2.61 6.24 10.09
CA GLU A 537 -3.13 7.60 10.21
C GLU A 537 -4.16 7.69 11.34
N SER A 538 -4.36 8.88 11.91
CA SER A 538 -5.42 9.07 12.89
C SER A 538 -5.92 10.51 12.94
N ALA A 539 -7.23 10.66 13.13
CA ALA A 539 -7.84 11.95 13.39
C ALA A 539 -8.60 11.90 14.71
N VAL A 540 -8.50 12.99 15.48
CA VAL A 540 -9.16 13.16 16.78
C VAL A 540 -9.83 14.51 16.83
N GLY A 541 -10.90 14.62 17.60
CA GLY A 541 -11.55 15.90 17.84
C GLY A 541 -12.57 15.81 18.97
N SER A 542 -13.19 16.94 19.25
CA SER A 542 -14.26 17.06 20.22
C SER A 542 -15.34 17.99 19.67
N ILE A 543 -16.59 17.74 20.02
CA ILE A 543 -17.73 18.59 19.65
C ILE A 543 -18.57 18.89 20.88
N SER A 544 -18.99 20.16 21.00
CA SER A 544 -20.01 20.57 21.97
C SER A 544 -21.38 20.18 21.46
N VAL A 545 -22.14 19.47 22.28
CA VAL A 545 -23.48 19.00 21.96
C VAL A 545 -24.49 20.06 22.36
N VAL A 546 -25.30 20.48 21.40
CA VAL A 546 -26.42 21.38 21.62
C VAL A 546 -27.68 20.52 21.65
N MET A 547 -28.15 20.18 22.85
CA MET A 547 -29.39 19.40 22.98
C MET A 547 -30.53 20.16 22.29
N PRO A 548 -31.22 19.56 21.31
CA PRO A 548 -32.37 20.23 20.69
C PRO A 548 -33.43 20.44 21.78
N ALA A 549 -34.01 21.65 21.82
CA ALA A 549 -35.13 21.94 22.71
C ALA A 549 -36.26 20.97 22.38
N SER A 550 -36.52 20.03 23.29
CA SER A 550 -37.60 19.07 23.14
C SER A 550 -38.94 19.76 23.41
N GLU A 551 -39.94 19.44 22.61
CA GLU A 551 -41.30 19.90 22.87
C GLU A 551 -41.90 19.07 24.01
N PHE A 552 -42.68 19.69 24.87
CA PHE A 552 -43.42 19.03 25.95
C PHE A 552 -44.76 19.75 26.22
N ILE A 553 -45.61 19.15 27.04
CA ILE A 553 -46.79 19.81 27.61
C ILE A 553 -46.50 20.14 29.07
N ARG A 554 -46.52 21.42 29.45
CA ARG A 554 -46.27 21.83 30.84
C ARG A 554 -47.38 21.29 31.74
N GLY A 555 -47.01 20.46 32.72
CA GLY A 555 -47.93 19.74 33.59
C GLY A 555 -48.14 18.26 33.24
N ASP A 556 -47.65 17.76 32.10
CA ASP A 556 -47.68 16.35 31.69
C ASP A 556 -46.40 15.62 32.17
N CYS A 557 -46.25 15.53 33.49
CA CYS A 557 -45.05 14.98 34.12
C CYS A 557 -44.87 13.48 33.87
N ASN A 558 -45.96 12.73 33.64
CA ASN A 558 -45.91 11.31 33.30
C ASN A 558 -45.80 11.03 31.79
N SER A 559 -45.86 12.07 30.95
CA SER A 559 -45.78 12.02 29.48
C SER A 559 -46.87 11.18 28.81
N ASP A 560 -48.08 11.16 29.36
CA ASP A 560 -49.22 10.42 28.78
C ASP A 560 -50.10 11.28 27.84
N GLY A 561 -49.77 12.56 27.67
CA GLY A 561 -50.47 13.53 26.84
C GLY A 561 -51.64 14.22 27.54
N GLY A 562 -51.89 13.88 28.80
CA GLY A 562 -52.83 14.54 29.69
C GLY A 562 -52.16 15.50 30.67
N THR A 563 -52.97 16.29 31.36
CA THR A 563 -52.52 17.01 32.57
C THR A 563 -53.57 16.75 33.63
N ASP A 564 -53.35 15.70 34.43
CA ASP A 564 -54.28 15.21 35.43
C ASP A 564 -53.59 14.76 36.74
N VAL A 565 -54.35 14.10 37.61
CA VAL A 565 -53.87 13.76 38.96
C VAL A 565 -52.69 12.79 38.92
N ALA A 566 -52.55 12.01 37.84
CA ALA A 566 -51.43 11.10 37.63
C ALA A 566 -50.09 11.86 37.51
N ASP A 567 -50.09 13.09 36.97
CA ASP A 567 -48.91 13.94 36.89
C ASP A 567 -48.45 14.42 38.26
N ALA A 568 -49.39 14.89 39.10
CA ALA A 568 -49.07 15.28 40.47
C ALA A 568 -48.53 14.09 41.30
N ILE A 569 -49.04 12.87 41.03
CA ILE A 569 -48.51 11.64 41.63
C ILE A 569 -47.10 11.35 41.12
N ALA A 570 -46.82 11.53 39.83
CA ALA A 570 -45.49 11.34 39.25
C ALA A 570 -44.45 12.30 39.85
N ILE A 571 -44.79 13.59 40.01
CA ILE A 571 -43.95 14.60 40.69
C ILE A 571 -43.64 14.15 42.12
N LEU A 572 -44.65 13.80 42.92
CA LEU A 572 -44.44 13.40 44.32
C LEU A 572 -43.66 12.09 44.43
N ALA A 573 -43.87 11.15 43.51
CA ALA A 573 -43.13 9.89 43.47
C ALA A 573 -41.65 10.12 43.09
N TYR A 574 -41.37 11.04 42.17
CA TYR A 574 -40.01 11.47 41.85
C TYR A 574 -39.31 12.08 43.08
N LEU A 575 -39.95 13.04 43.74
CA LEU A 575 -39.37 13.78 44.86
C LEU A 575 -39.15 12.94 46.13
N PHE A 576 -40.06 12.01 46.43
CA PHE A 576 -40.07 11.33 47.74
C PHE A 576 -39.92 9.81 47.70
N ALA A 577 -40.23 9.16 46.58
CA ALA A 577 -40.16 7.70 46.47
C ALA A 577 -38.94 7.21 45.68
N GLY A 578 -38.29 8.07 44.88
CA GLY A 578 -37.09 7.75 44.10
C GLY A 578 -37.29 6.60 43.10
N SER A 579 -38.54 6.24 42.80
CA SER A 579 -38.92 5.04 42.05
C SER A 579 -39.43 5.31 40.63
N THR A 580 -39.64 6.58 40.27
CA THR A 580 -40.06 7.03 38.94
C THR A 580 -38.99 7.97 38.41
N VAL A 581 -38.38 7.61 37.29
CA VAL A 581 -37.51 8.50 36.53
C VAL A 581 -38.42 9.42 35.72
N VAL A 582 -38.33 10.72 35.97
CA VAL A 582 -38.94 11.73 35.11
C VAL A 582 -38.06 11.90 33.87
N THR A 583 -38.66 11.85 32.69
CA THR A 583 -37.93 11.98 31.41
C THR A 583 -37.97 13.41 30.84
N CYS A 584 -38.81 14.26 31.40
CA CYS A 584 -38.90 15.67 31.07
C CYS A 584 -39.10 16.50 32.35
N GLU A 585 -38.03 17.11 32.88
CA GLU A 585 -38.11 17.88 34.12
C GLU A 585 -38.92 19.17 33.92
N ASP A 586 -38.82 19.80 32.74
CA ASP A 586 -39.59 21.00 32.38
C ASP A 586 -41.11 20.74 32.36
N ALA A 587 -41.55 19.53 32.02
CA ALA A 587 -42.97 19.15 32.11
C ALA A 587 -43.46 19.02 33.55
N CYS A 588 -42.56 18.70 34.47
CA CYS A 588 -42.85 18.52 35.89
C CYS A 588 -42.71 19.81 36.71
N ASP A 589 -41.94 20.80 36.25
CA ASP A 589 -41.98 22.17 36.76
C ASP A 589 -43.25 22.87 36.22
N VAL A 590 -44.35 22.65 36.93
CA VAL A 590 -45.67 23.16 36.57
C VAL A 590 -45.79 24.65 36.90
N SER A 591 -44.97 25.12 37.86
CA SER A 591 -44.95 26.52 38.29
C SER A 591 -44.19 27.44 37.35
N ASP A 592 -43.27 26.87 36.56
CA ASP A 592 -42.34 27.57 35.67
C ASP A 592 -41.40 28.50 36.45
N ASP A 593 -40.85 28.02 37.58
CA ASP A 593 -39.94 28.80 38.43
C ASP A 593 -38.49 28.30 38.45
N GLY A 594 -38.19 27.28 37.63
CA GLY A 594 -36.87 26.69 37.43
C GLY A 594 -36.46 25.74 38.54
N ALA A 595 -37.41 25.26 39.35
CA ALA A 595 -37.15 24.33 40.45
C ALA A 595 -38.24 23.27 40.56
N LEU A 596 -37.90 22.01 40.25
CA LEU A 596 -38.79 20.88 40.45
C LEU A 596 -38.88 20.49 41.94
N ASP A 597 -39.95 20.91 42.61
CA ASP A 597 -40.20 20.63 44.03
C ASP A 597 -41.68 20.37 44.38
N ILE A 598 -42.01 20.36 45.68
CA ILE A 598 -43.37 20.06 46.13
C ILE A 598 -44.39 21.14 45.72
N ALA A 599 -43.94 22.36 45.44
CA ALA A 599 -44.76 23.45 44.94
C ALA A 599 -45.41 23.08 43.61
N ASP A 600 -44.73 22.33 42.74
CA ASP A 600 -45.26 21.91 41.43
C ASP A 600 -46.42 20.93 41.56
N ALA A 601 -46.31 19.96 42.48
CA ALA A 601 -47.40 19.06 42.78
C ALA A 601 -48.62 19.81 43.35
N ILE A 602 -48.38 20.82 44.20
CA ILE A 602 -49.44 21.68 44.75
C ILE A 602 -50.05 22.54 43.64
N TYR A 603 -49.23 23.10 42.74
CA TYR A 603 -49.66 23.91 41.61
C TYR A 603 -50.56 23.09 40.69
N SER A 604 -50.10 21.89 40.30
CA SER A 604 -50.84 20.95 39.45
C SER A 604 -52.21 20.60 40.04
N LEU A 605 -52.27 20.19 41.32
CA LEU A 605 -53.54 19.87 41.99
C LEU A 605 -54.44 21.10 42.18
N SER A 606 -53.86 22.28 42.41
CA SER A 606 -54.61 23.53 42.55
C SER A 606 -55.28 23.93 41.24
N PHE A 607 -54.56 23.86 40.12
CA PHE A 607 -55.10 24.07 38.78
C PHE A 607 -56.25 23.09 38.49
N GLN A 608 -56.04 21.79 38.73
CA GLN A 608 -57.01 20.75 38.38
C GLN A 608 -58.28 20.77 39.25
N PHE A 609 -58.17 21.03 40.56
CA PHE A 609 -59.28 20.82 41.50
C PHE A 609 -59.75 22.06 42.25
N SER A 610 -58.96 23.13 42.29
CA SER A 610 -59.22 24.31 43.13
C SER A 610 -59.38 25.62 42.34
N GLY A 611 -59.37 25.55 40.99
CA GLY A 611 -59.47 26.72 40.13
C GLY A 611 -58.22 27.61 40.16
N GLY A 612 -57.06 27.00 40.39
CA GLY A 612 -55.75 27.66 40.27
C GLY A 612 -55.47 28.16 38.84
N PRO A 613 -54.41 28.97 38.67
CA PRO A 613 -53.98 29.44 37.35
C PRO A 613 -53.62 28.25 36.45
N GLN A 614 -53.86 28.39 35.14
CA GLN A 614 -53.40 27.41 34.16
C GLN A 614 -51.87 27.44 34.06
N PRO A 615 -51.20 26.31 33.81
CA PRO A 615 -49.76 26.27 33.54
C PRO A 615 -49.39 27.22 32.39
N ALA A 616 -48.17 27.74 32.46
CA ALA A 616 -47.60 28.57 31.40
C ALA A 616 -47.46 27.77 30.09
N PHE A 617 -47.18 28.47 28.99
CA PHE A 617 -46.76 27.79 27.77
C PHE A 617 -45.53 26.90 28.08
N PRO A 618 -45.43 25.66 27.59
CA PRO A 618 -46.26 24.98 26.58
C PRO A 618 -47.44 24.14 27.14
N TYR A 619 -48.48 24.78 27.68
CA TYR A 619 -49.79 24.15 27.95
C TYR A 619 -50.91 24.81 27.12
N PRO A 620 -51.89 24.07 26.56
CA PRO A 620 -52.09 22.61 26.61
C PRO A 620 -51.52 21.87 25.38
N LEU A 621 -50.69 22.52 24.59
CA LEU A 621 -50.11 21.97 23.36
C LEU A 621 -48.61 21.87 23.49
N CYS A 622 -48.03 20.90 22.81
CA CYS A 622 -46.59 20.75 22.66
C CYS A 622 -45.92 22.05 22.22
N GLY A 623 -44.79 22.36 22.85
CA GLY A 623 -43.93 23.48 22.52
C GLY A 623 -42.65 23.44 23.35
N THR A 624 -41.72 24.32 23.03
CA THR A 624 -40.46 24.48 23.77
C THR A 624 -40.65 25.38 24.98
N ASP A 625 -39.81 25.23 25.99
CA ASP A 625 -39.78 26.15 27.12
C ASP A 625 -39.40 27.58 26.67
N PRO A 626 -40.25 28.60 26.86
CA PRO A 626 -39.92 29.98 26.54
C PRO A 626 -39.01 30.65 27.59
N THR A 627 -38.80 30.00 28.74
CA THR A 627 -38.07 30.47 29.91
C THR A 627 -36.87 29.56 30.14
N ASP A 628 -35.71 30.01 29.69
CA ASP A 628 -34.44 29.27 29.82
C ASP A 628 -34.03 29.15 31.30
N ASP A 629 -33.86 27.91 31.77
CA ASP A 629 -33.40 27.59 33.13
C ASP A 629 -32.50 26.33 33.17
N GLY A 630 -32.29 25.76 34.36
CA GLY A 630 -31.38 24.63 34.56
C GLY A 630 -32.02 23.24 34.46
N LEU A 631 -33.34 23.17 34.28
CA LEU A 631 -34.08 21.94 34.07
C LEU A 631 -33.97 21.51 32.59
N ILE A 632 -34.08 20.21 32.35
CA ILE A 632 -34.01 19.67 30.99
C ILE A 632 -35.21 18.79 30.69
N CYS A 633 -35.76 18.98 29.49
CA CYS A 633 -36.64 18.00 28.89
C CYS A 633 -35.83 17.04 27.99
N ALA A 634 -35.54 15.83 28.46
CA ALA A 634 -34.82 14.85 27.65
C ALA A 634 -35.73 14.15 26.63
N PHE A 635 -36.97 13.86 27.01
CA PHE A 635 -37.97 13.20 26.17
C PHE A 635 -39.40 13.42 26.70
N SER A 636 -40.33 13.78 25.81
CA SER A 636 -41.77 13.73 26.07
C SER A 636 -42.45 12.80 25.06
N ALA A 637 -43.04 11.70 25.52
CA ALA A 637 -43.73 10.74 24.65
C ALA A 637 -44.96 11.36 23.96
N ALA A 638 -45.57 12.37 24.58
CA ALA A 638 -46.74 13.08 24.06
C ALA A 638 -46.40 14.07 22.93
N CYS A 639 -45.16 14.56 22.89
CA CYS A 639 -44.72 15.65 22.01
C CYS A 639 -43.59 15.26 21.05
N SER A 640 -43.29 13.96 20.95
CA SER A 640 -42.40 13.44 19.91
C SER A 640 -43.12 13.44 18.55
N PRO A 641 -42.45 13.86 17.45
CA PRO A 641 -43.03 13.82 16.10
C PRO A 641 -43.29 12.41 15.57
#